data_AF-A6ENR1-F1
#
_entry.id   AF-A6ENR1-F1
#
_cell.length_a   1.000
_cell.length_b   1.000
_cell.length_c   1.000
_cell.angle_alpha   90.00
_cell.angle_beta   90.00
_cell.angle_gamma   90.00
#
_symmetry.space_group_name_H-M   'P 1'
#
loop_
_entity.id
_entity.type
_entity.pdbx_description
1 polymer ?
#
loop_
_entity_poly.entity_id
_entity_poly.type
_entity_poly.pdbx_seq_one_letter_code
_entity_poly.pdbx_strand_id
1 'polypeptide(L)'
;MKTNYLLYLLLLVYSFSSAQVNNQKLPQTVKGIVVDKTNGTSLPFAYVTLKKVGLGTVTDGDGNFKITIPDGYNTNMVTISYLGFQDLNLTVAQMKARSGKTFSLQPEMFSLEEVVLEKPEKMPRAKALLKKVIKNIPENYTDTITKISGYYRETMKENGVYIKYTDAACEYNAAPYQKKRYKWRDYLNPNDFSFGSGTFNFAANDLHRIHFHHRTLKNEQVKIIDSRSSSNLSKRAFQSNIEGGPLSLFARNRVKYQESFLGRKATSDFTYNISEEIDEKGTWLYVLDFHTKTTKEELDKLESTNNRRQWRKANKHKLLKGKIYINQEDLAVVKYECAVPNDLKKYFCGYGYNEVKHFDYKLDVSYKKKGNKYFIDKLRHEDEFIYQDSISQTTTYYSAISEFDATAITTEDVKKIAREDNFANTVSNQLYEFPLEYNSDFWENYTEENAVAIIDTIIRGDMESKKSLEQQFKDKHIRNDSLPAPLAAKVPSSFKIHKETYTDDYAWLKDTKNPKQNKPVMDYLREENAYAVNYNIPLKKSQRTIYKQLVRSLDKNSVSLPVEKNGYSYYSRYNEDDEYPIYYRKAISNNGATTKEEEILNVNELVKEKEFYSASTGSVSPNNELITVFENTTGTDEYTLKIKDLKTNSFLKDSINRIGNVIWLDDTRFLYTNVEKDTYRSSKVMQHTLGTDAKNDLLIYEEKDTGFGVSIRKSKSKKYIFLNTSSSTSSEIWYLKTDQPNDLFSVIKPRKKNHLYAVLHHKDHFYIITNKDAINFKVVKVAVHDVSEKNWEEVIPQQEGVLIQGLQIFDKYIAVSEKEKAQSRIKIINLETNKSHFIKIKEDFYNISMGYNPDFATDSLQYSYSSFETPFSTYKYNMKTKKKRLVKQHSKPIEHPFNTYVIERKWVTAKDGKQIPLTLIKDKWLSRHNNNKHKVYLTSYGSYGAGQEIPSGAMAHHLVNSGYIYAIAHVRGGDDMGNEWYEDGKLFNKKNTFTDFIDCAEYLIAEDYAKKGSIVAQGGSAGGLLMGAVANERPELFNTIILNVPFVDVINTMLDEKLPLTTGEFEEWGNPKDKAAYNYIKSYSPYDNVTAQAYPNMLFFTGLNDTRVGYWEPAKMAAKLRATKTDDKLLLLKTSFSNGHGGGSGRYARYRDNAYQLALIYELDKLARKDNE
;
A
#
# COMPACT_ATOMS: atom_id res chain seq x y z
N MET A 1 15.22 -5.39 66.32
CA MET A 1 16.00 -6.36 67.13
C MET A 1 17.17 -6.81 66.27
N LYS A 2 18.35 -6.25 66.57
CA LYS A 2 19.53 -6.97 67.08
C LYS A 2 20.20 -7.84 66.00
N THR A 3 21.22 -7.30 65.30
CA THR A 3 22.68 -7.45 65.57
C THR A 3 23.19 -8.87 65.24
N ASN A 4 24.31 -9.14 64.56
CA ASN A 4 25.64 -8.51 64.62
C ASN A 4 26.56 -9.08 63.52
N TYR A 5 27.48 -8.23 63.01
CA TYR A 5 28.89 -8.50 62.67
C TYR A 5 29.20 -9.59 61.64
N LEU A 6 29.59 -9.17 60.42
CA LEU A 6 30.96 -9.36 59.89
C LEU A 6 31.13 -8.70 58.50
N LEU A 7 31.03 -7.37 58.38
CA LEU A 7 31.27 -6.75 57.06
C LEU A 7 31.71 -5.29 57.12
N TYR A 8 32.73 -4.97 57.91
CA TYR A 8 33.45 -3.70 57.81
C TYR A 8 34.89 -3.89 58.31
N LEU A 9 35.76 -4.38 57.42
CA LEU A 9 37.15 -3.96 57.43
C LEU A 9 37.47 -3.41 56.04
N LEU A 10 37.95 -2.17 56.03
CA LEU A 10 38.78 -1.54 55.01
C LEU A 10 38.09 -0.99 53.75
N LEU A 11 37.45 0.16 53.98
CA LEU A 11 37.60 1.34 53.12
C LEU A 11 39.08 1.77 53.11
N LEU A 12 39.79 1.53 52.01
CA LEU A 12 40.88 2.41 51.55
C LEU A 12 41.26 2.06 50.10
N VAL A 13 41.18 3.10 49.26
CA VAL A 13 41.82 3.28 47.94
C VAL A 13 40.97 3.00 46.68
N TYR A 14 40.45 4.11 46.14
CA TYR A 14 40.46 4.55 44.73
C TYR A 14 39.94 3.64 43.61
N SER A 15 38.87 4.13 42.96
CA SER A 15 38.64 4.17 41.50
C SER A 15 39.48 3.26 40.59
N PHE A 16 38.82 2.30 39.92
CA PHE A 16 38.76 2.07 38.46
C PHE A 16 38.34 0.61 38.14
N SER A 17 37.31 0.46 37.31
CA SER A 17 37.06 -0.63 36.34
C SER A 17 37.43 -2.10 36.64
N SER A 18 36.43 -2.99 36.64
CA SER A 18 36.46 -4.35 36.04
C SER A 18 35.03 -4.93 36.11
N ALA A 19 34.28 -5.06 35.02
CA ALA A 19 34.40 -6.13 34.03
C ALA A 19 34.72 -7.48 34.69
N GLN A 20 33.68 -8.21 35.14
CA GLN A 20 33.83 -9.65 35.34
C GLN A 20 34.07 -10.29 33.98
N VAL A 21 35.35 -10.61 33.76
CA VAL A 21 35.88 -11.45 32.70
C VAL A 21 35.15 -12.79 32.79
N ASN A 22 34.20 -12.97 31.88
CA ASN A 22 33.81 -14.30 31.44
C ASN A 22 35.08 -14.93 30.89
N ASN A 23 35.51 -16.05 31.46
CA ASN A 23 36.72 -16.75 31.04
C ASN A 23 36.45 -17.41 29.66
N GLN A 24 36.30 -16.59 28.62
CA GLN A 24 36.34 -17.04 27.23
C GLN A 24 37.74 -17.58 27.01
N LYS A 25 37.88 -18.90 27.10
CA LYS A 25 39.10 -19.56 26.66
C LYS A 25 39.29 -19.21 25.17
N LEU A 26 40.44 -18.62 24.88
CA LEU A 26 40.81 -18.15 23.56
C LEU A 26 40.91 -19.35 22.60
N PRO A 27 40.48 -19.23 21.33
CA PRO A 27 40.58 -20.31 20.36
C PRO A 27 42.04 -20.77 20.23
N GLN A 28 42.29 -22.04 20.55
CA GLN A 28 43.65 -22.58 20.55
C GLN A 28 44.02 -23.11 19.17
N THR A 29 45.20 -22.72 18.71
CA THR A 29 45.79 -23.22 17.48
C THR A 29 46.56 -24.53 17.73
N VAL A 30 46.18 -25.58 17.02
CA VAL A 30 46.90 -26.84 16.94
C VAL A 30 47.85 -26.81 15.74
N LYS A 31 49.11 -27.19 15.96
CA LYS A 31 50.12 -27.36 14.90
C LYS A 31 50.65 -28.79 14.91
N GLY A 32 51.17 -29.28 13.79
CA GLY A 32 51.78 -30.62 13.74
C GLY A 32 52.41 -30.91 12.39
N ILE A 33 53.16 -32.00 12.32
CA ILE A 33 53.70 -32.54 11.05
C ILE A 33 53.05 -33.89 10.80
N VAL A 34 52.58 -34.12 9.57
CA VAL A 34 52.06 -35.41 9.13
C VAL A 34 53.14 -36.16 8.36
N VAL A 35 53.42 -37.39 8.77
CA VAL A 35 54.46 -38.23 8.15
C VAL A 35 53.94 -39.63 7.84
N ASP A 36 54.59 -40.31 6.92
CA ASP A 36 54.46 -41.74 6.71
C ASP A 36 55.05 -42.48 7.92
N LYS A 37 54.28 -43.37 8.55
CA LYS A 37 54.70 -44.12 9.72
C LYS A 37 55.79 -45.16 9.42
N THR A 38 55.95 -45.60 8.17
CA THR A 38 56.88 -46.66 7.79
C THR A 38 58.29 -46.17 7.51
N ASN A 39 58.44 -45.01 6.86
CA ASN A 39 59.73 -44.45 6.47
C ASN A 39 60.00 -43.06 7.08
N GLY A 40 59.02 -42.47 7.79
CA GLY A 40 59.16 -41.18 8.46
C GLY A 40 59.15 -39.97 7.52
N THR A 41 58.89 -40.15 6.22
CA THR A 41 58.87 -39.03 5.26
C THR A 41 57.64 -38.15 5.47
N SER A 42 57.83 -36.84 5.34
CA SER A 42 56.73 -35.88 5.43
C SER A 42 55.71 -36.09 4.31
N LEU A 43 54.43 -35.98 4.65
CA LEU A 43 53.32 -36.14 3.71
C LEU A 43 52.75 -34.76 3.35
N PRO A 44 53.13 -34.18 2.20
CA PRO A 44 52.64 -32.87 1.78
C PRO A 44 51.23 -32.95 1.20
N PHE A 45 50.39 -31.96 1.48
CA PHE A 45 48.97 -31.89 1.08
C PHE A 45 48.04 -32.92 1.74
N ALA A 46 48.41 -33.47 2.89
CA ALA A 46 47.50 -34.22 3.75
C ALA A 46 46.40 -33.32 4.30
N TYR A 47 45.15 -33.78 4.20
CA TYR A 47 43.98 -33.02 4.65
C TYR A 47 43.75 -33.23 6.13
N VAL A 48 43.55 -32.15 6.87
CA VAL A 48 43.22 -32.14 8.30
C VAL A 48 41.87 -31.45 8.48
N THR A 49 40.80 -32.20 8.76
CA THR A 49 39.43 -31.68 8.65
C THR A 49 38.51 -32.06 9.81
N LEU A 50 37.57 -31.17 10.15
CA LEU A 50 36.42 -31.42 11.01
C LEU A 50 35.16 -31.41 10.13
N LYS A 51 34.83 -32.55 9.51
CA LYS A 51 33.80 -32.66 8.45
C LYS A 51 32.42 -32.09 8.82
N LYS A 52 31.96 -32.19 10.07
CA LYS A 52 30.63 -31.70 10.48
C LYS A 52 30.51 -30.18 10.64
N VAL A 53 31.62 -29.44 10.68
CA VAL A 53 31.63 -27.99 10.99
C VAL A 53 32.26 -27.17 9.85
N GLY A 54 32.70 -27.81 8.76
CA GLY A 54 33.28 -27.13 7.60
C GLY A 54 34.64 -26.45 7.87
N LEU A 55 35.37 -26.90 8.92
CA LEU A 55 36.66 -26.35 9.31
C LEU A 55 37.79 -27.32 8.93
N GLY A 56 38.83 -26.87 8.23
CA GLY A 56 39.95 -27.73 7.84
C GLY A 56 41.16 -26.96 7.32
N THR A 57 42.27 -27.66 7.18
CA THR A 57 43.51 -27.18 6.58
C THR A 57 44.21 -28.32 5.82
N VAL A 58 45.30 -28.01 5.13
CA VAL A 58 46.15 -28.99 4.43
C VAL A 58 47.60 -28.82 4.88
N THR A 59 48.38 -29.90 4.86
CA THR A 59 49.81 -29.81 5.15
C THR A 59 50.57 -29.15 4.01
N ASP A 60 51.63 -28.41 4.34
CA ASP A 60 52.55 -27.82 3.37
C ASP A 60 53.55 -28.85 2.81
N GLY A 61 54.50 -28.38 1.99
CA GLY A 61 55.51 -29.21 1.32
C GLY A 61 56.37 -30.07 2.26
N ASP A 62 56.49 -29.66 3.54
CA ASP A 62 57.26 -30.35 4.56
C ASP A 62 56.35 -31.14 5.53
N GLY A 63 55.06 -31.27 5.20
CA GLY A 63 54.08 -32.00 6.00
C GLY A 63 53.53 -31.21 7.19
N ASN A 64 53.85 -29.94 7.36
CA ASN A 64 53.37 -29.13 8.50
C ASN A 64 51.93 -28.63 8.28
N PHE A 65 51.13 -28.58 9.34
CA PHE A 65 49.84 -27.90 9.33
C PHE A 65 49.64 -27.02 10.57
N LYS A 66 48.73 -26.06 10.44
CA LYS A 66 48.25 -25.21 11.53
C LYS A 66 46.74 -25.02 11.40
N ILE A 67 45.97 -25.41 12.42
CA ILE A 67 44.51 -25.23 12.46
C ILE A 67 44.08 -24.59 13.77
N THR A 68 43.26 -23.53 13.70
CA THR A 68 42.71 -22.84 14.88
C THR A 68 41.28 -23.32 15.12
N ILE A 69 41.04 -23.97 16.25
CA ILE A 69 39.75 -24.60 16.55
C ILE A 69 39.07 -23.87 17.73
N PRO A 70 37.83 -23.35 17.57
CA PRO A 70 37.08 -22.73 18.66
C PRO A 70 36.80 -23.69 19.83
N ASP A 71 36.73 -23.17 21.06
CA ASP A 71 36.68 -24.00 22.27
C ASP A 71 35.36 -24.75 22.55
N GLY A 72 34.34 -24.59 21.68
CA GLY A 72 33.08 -25.33 21.72
C GLY A 72 33.10 -26.72 21.06
N TYR A 73 34.19 -27.10 20.38
CA TYR A 73 34.23 -28.31 19.53
C TYR A 73 35.10 -29.45 20.09
N ASN A 74 35.40 -29.46 21.39
CA ASN A 74 36.41 -30.36 21.97
C ASN A 74 36.09 -31.87 21.85
N THR A 75 34.81 -32.23 21.71
CA THR A 75 34.34 -33.62 21.54
C THR A 75 34.19 -34.04 20.08
N ASN A 76 34.32 -33.11 19.12
CA ASN A 76 34.22 -33.41 17.70
C ASN A 76 35.45 -34.18 17.22
N MET A 77 35.27 -34.98 16.16
CA MET A 77 36.35 -35.74 15.52
C MET A 77 37.05 -34.91 14.44
N VAL A 78 38.37 -34.99 14.46
CA VAL A 78 39.28 -34.51 13.41
C VAL A 78 39.81 -35.71 12.66
N THR A 79 39.74 -35.64 11.33
CA THR A 79 40.28 -36.65 10.43
C THR A 79 41.51 -36.07 9.72
N ILE A 80 42.64 -36.78 9.80
CA ILE A 80 43.83 -36.55 8.96
C ILE A 80 43.87 -37.64 7.90
N SER A 81 43.86 -37.26 6.61
CA SER A 81 43.77 -38.19 5.50
C SER A 81 44.79 -37.85 4.40
N TYR A 82 45.42 -38.87 3.81
CA TYR A 82 46.33 -38.73 2.68
C TYR A 82 46.18 -39.93 1.72
N LEU A 83 46.22 -39.69 0.41
CA LEU A 83 45.97 -40.73 -0.59
C LEU A 83 46.99 -41.86 -0.48
N GLY A 84 46.54 -43.11 -0.38
CA GLY A 84 47.38 -44.29 -0.17
C GLY A 84 47.69 -44.60 1.30
N PHE A 85 47.04 -43.92 2.24
CA PHE A 85 47.21 -44.08 3.68
C PHE A 85 45.88 -44.19 4.40
N GLN A 86 45.86 -44.92 5.53
CA GLN A 86 44.69 -45.06 6.38
C GLN A 86 44.40 -43.77 7.14
N ASP A 87 43.13 -43.32 7.15
CA ASP A 87 42.68 -42.12 7.85
C ASP A 87 42.95 -42.18 9.36
N LEU A 88 43.62 -41.16 9.90
CA LEU A 88 43.81 -40.99 11.34
C LEU A 88 42.70 -40.13 11.93
N ASN A 89 41.86 -40.73 12.78
CA ASN A 89 40.73 -40.07 13.42
C ASN A 89 41.01 -39.82 14.91
N LEU A 90 40.97 -38.56 15.35
CA LEU A 90 41.22 -38.13 16.73
C LEU A 90 40.16 -37.13 17.19
N THR A 91 39.77 -37.14 18.47
CA THR A 91 38.95 -36.03 19.00
C THR A 91 39.75 -34.73 19.03
N VAL A 92 39.09 -33.57 18.95
CA VAL A 92 39.72 -32.25 19.06
C VAL A 92 40.52 -32.13 20.37
N ALA A 93 40.02 -32.67 21.48
CA ALA A 93 40.76 -32.70 22.75
C ALA A 93 42.08 -33.49 22.64
N GLN A 94 42.06 -34.67 22.00
CA GLN A 94 43.26 -35.49 21.78
C GLN A 94 44.24 -34.83 20.79
N MET A 95 43.72 -34.13 19.78
CA MET A 95 44.52 -33.40 18.81
C MET A 95 45.21 -32.19 19.46
N LYS A 96 44.48 -31.43 20.29
CA LYS A 96 45.01 -30.32 21.09
C LYS A 96 46.14 -30.79 22.03
N ALA A 97 45.96 -31.93 22.70
CA ALA A 97 46.97 -32.53 23.58
C ALA A 97 48.26 -32.96 22.85
N ARG A 98 48.22 -33.11 21.52
CA ARG A 98 49.36 -33.49 20.67
C ARG A 98 49.87 -32.34 19.79
N SER A 99 49.46 -31.10 20.07
CA SER A 99 49.94 -29.91 19.34
C SER A 99 51.47 -29.80 19.41
N GLY A 100 52.11 -29.57 18.26
CA GLY A 100 53.55 -29.53 18.08
C GLY A 100 54.21 -30.90 17.87
N LYS A 101 53.45 -32.01 17.84
CA LYS A 101 53.98 -33.37 17.63
C LYS A 101 53.70 -33.90 16.22
N THR A 102 54.38 -35.00 15.90
CA THR A 102 54.23 -35.73 14.64
C THR A 102 53.00 -36.63 14.65
N PHE A 103 52.22 -36.60 13.56
CA PHE A 103 51.05 -37.41 13.32
C PHE A 103 51.35 -38.39 12.19
N SER A 104 51.58 -39.65 12.53
CA SER A 104 52.01 -40.65 11.55
C SER A 104 50.82 -41.43 10.96
N LEU A 105 50.70 -41.43 9.64
CA LEU A 105 49.71 -42.20 8.88
C LEU A 105 50.32 -43.52 8.41
N GLN A 106 49.55 -44.62 8.46
CA GLN A 106 50.00 -45.92 7.94
C GLN A 106 49.67 -46.04 6.45
N PRO A 107 50.62 -46.44 5.57
CA PRO A 107 50.31 -46.78 4.19
C PRO A 107 49.29 -47.92 4.12
N GLU A 108 48.30 -47.80 3.24
CA GLU A 108 47.28 -48.82 3.01
C GLU A 108 47.28 -49.17 1.52
N MET A 109 47.60 -50.44 1.21
CA MET A 109 47.57 -50.93 -0.17
C MET A 109 46.15 -51.31 -0.56
N PHE A 110 45.56 -50.55 -1.49
CA PHE A 110 44.32 -50.92 -2.15
C PHE A 110 44.64 -51.86 -3.32
N SER A 111 44.16 -53.09 -3.28
CA SER A 111 44.13 -53.95 -4.46
C SER A 111 43.04 -53.43 -5.38
N LEU A 112 43.43 -52.82 -6.51
CA LEU A 112 42.47 -52.47 -7.56
C LEU A 112 41.96 -53.77 -8.18
N GLU A 113 40.65 -54.01 -8.09
CA GLU A 113 40.02 -55.09 -8.84
C GLU A 113 40.24 -54.87 -10.33
N GLU A 114 40.53 -55.97 -11.02
CA GLU A 114 40.78 -56.04 -12.45
C GLU A 114 39.64 -55.36 -13.22
N VAL A 115 39.96 -54.24 -13.87
CA VAL A 115 39.04 -53.56 -14.79
C VAL A 115 38.93 -54.41 -16.04
N VAL A 116 37.90 -55.25 -16.10
CA VAL A 116 37.41 -55.79 -17.36
C VAL A 116 36.89 -54.60 -18.17
N LEU A 117 37.67 -54.17 -19.16
CA LEU A 117 37.20 -53.25 -20.19
C LEU A 117 36.18 -53.99 -21.08
N GLU A 118 34.95 -54.13 -20.60
CA GLU A 118 33.84 -54.16 -21.54
C GLU A 118 33.82 -52.80 -22.24
N LYS A 119 33.77 -52.82 -23.58
CA LYS A 119 33.64 -51.60 -24.40
C LYS A 119 32.63 -50.67 -23.72
N PRO A 120 32.91 -49.37 -23.55
CA PRO A 120 31.90 -48.46 -23.02
C PRO A 120 30.68 -48.58 -23.92
N GLU A 121 29.59 -49.13 -23.39
CA GLU A 121 28.33 -49.14 -24.11
C GLU A 121 28.07 -47.67 -24.44
N LYS A 122 28.02 -47.38 -25.74
CA LYS A 122 27.86 -46.02 -26.24
C LYS A 122 26.70 -45.37 -25.49
N MET A 123 26.98 -44.30 -24.73
CA MET A 123 25.98 -43.66 -23.85
C MET A 123 24.62 -43.58 -24.55
N PRO A 124 23.57 -44.15 -23.95
CA PRO A 124 22.29 -44.27 -24.62
C PRO A 124 21.76 -42.86 -24.89
N ARG A 125 21.25 -42.60 -26.10
CA ARG A 125 20.61 -41.30 -26.37
C ARG A 125 19.46 -41.09 -25.38
N ALA A 126 19.30 -39.87 -24.83
CA ALA A 126 18.34 -39.59 -23.75
C ALA A 126 16.91 -40.03 -24.10
N LYS A 127 16.50 -39.82 -25.35
CA LYS A 127 15.21 -40.26 -25.88
C LYS A 127 15.05 -41.79 -25.91
N ALA A 128 16.13 -42.52 -26.21
CA ALA A 128 16.13 -43.98 -26.20
C ALA A 128 16.11 -44.52 -24.76
N LEU A 129 16.88 -43.91 -23.86
CA LEU A 129 16.89 -44.24 -22.44
C LEU A 129 15.51 -44.02 -21.81
N LEU A 130 14.91 -42.83 -21.96
CA LEU A 130 13.56 -42.54 -21.47
C LEU A 130 12.51 -43.51 -22.02
N LYS A 131 12.62 -43.92 -23.29
CA LYS A 131 11.72 -44.91 -23.89
C LYS A 131 11.84 -46.28 -23.22
N LYS A 132 13.06 -46.70 -22.87
CA LYS A 132 13.31 -47.93 -22.11
C LYS A 132 12.78 -47.82 -20.68
N VAL A 133 13.08 -46.73 -19.99
CA VAL A 133 12.55 -46.43 -18.63
C VAL A 133 11.02 -46.53 -18.61
N ILE A 134 10.32 -45.84 -19.53
CA ILE A 134 8.85 -45.88 -19.62
C ILE A 134 8.34 -47.30 -19.90
N LYS A 135 9.07 -48.08 -20.70
CA LYS A 135 8.71 -49.46 -21.02
C LYS A 135 8.82 -50.36 -19.77
N ASN A 136 9.83 -50.15 -18.94
CA ASN A 136 10.12 -50.96 -17.75
C ASN A 136 9.33 -50.54 -16.51
N ILE A 137 8.57 -49.43 -16.53
CA ILE A 137 7.77 -49.00 -15.37
C ILE A 137 6.84 -50.12 -14.82
N PRO A 138 6.07 -50.88 -15.64
CA PRO A 138 5.26 -51.99 -15.12
C PRO A 138 6.09 -53.12 -14.49
N GLU A 139 7.34 -53.28 -14.91
CA GLU A 139 8.27 -54.31 -14.40
C GLU A 139 8.94 -53.85 -13.09
N ASN A 140 9.33 -52.57 -13.01
CA ASN A 140 10.09 -52.02 -11.88
C ASN A 140 9.23 -51.50 -10.73
N TYR A 141 7.98 -51.13 -10.97
CA TYR A 141 7.08 -50.59 -9.95
C TYR A 141 5.93 -51.55 -9.66
N THR A 142 5.29 -51.37 -8.51
CA THR A 142 4.27 -52.29 -7.97
C THR A 142 3.09 -52.50 -8.94
N ASP A 143 2.71 -53.76 -9.14
CA ASP A 143 1.58 -54.24 -9.93
C ASP A 143 0.38 -54.65 -9.05
N THR A 144 0.57 -54.69 -7.74
CA THR A 144 -0.45 -54.91 -6.71
C THR A 144 -0.77 -53.63 -5.94
N ILE A 145 -1.92 -53.60 -5.27
CA ILE A 145 -2.28 -52.47 -4.43
C ILE A 145 -1.29 -52.44 -3.26
N THR A 146 -0.73 -51.28 -2.98
CA THR A 146 0.29 -51.12 -1.95
C THR A 146 -0.20 -50.14 -0.90
N LYS A 147 -0.08 -50.51 0.37
CA LYS A 147 -0.28 -49.59 1.49
C LYS A 147 1.07 -49.00 1.90
N ILE A 148 1.20 -47.69 1.85
CA ILE A 148 2.41 -46.95 2.23
C ILE A 148 2.06 -46.11 3.46
N SER A 149 2.59 -46.50 4.62
CA SER A 149 2.47 -45.71 5.83
C SER A 149 3.59 -44.69 5.88
N GLY A 150 3.29 -43.48 6.33
CA GLY A 150 4.30 -42.44 6.41
C GLY A 150 3.81 -41.19 7.11
N TYR A 151 4.73 -40.25 7.24
CA TYR A 151 4.51 -38.97 7.89
C TYR A 151 4.31 -37.88 6.86
N TYR A 152 3.24 -37.11 7.00
CA TYR A 152 2.92 -35.95 6.19
C TYR A 152 3.06 -34.66 7.00
N ARG A 153 3.68 -33.63 6.42
CA ARG A 153 3.81 -32.30 7.00
C ARG A 153 3.49 -31.21 5.98
N GLU A 154 2.83 -30.14 6.43
CA GLU A 154 2.67 -28.91 5.66
C GLU A 154 2.99 -27.70 6.54
N THR A 155 3.81 -26.78 6.02
CA THR A 155 4.10 -25.49 6.68
C THR A 155 3.80 -24.34 5.73
N MET A 156 3.34 -23.21 6.27
CA MET A 156 3.09 -21.99 5.49
C MET A 156 3.53 -20.76 6.27
N LYS A 157 4.21 -19.84 5.58
CA LYS A 157 4.64 -18.54 6.09
C LYS A 157 3.92 -17.41 5.36
N GLU A 158 3.66 -16.32 6.07
CA GLU A 158 3.22 -15.02 5.55
C GLU A 158 4.27 -13.98 5.95
N ASN A 159 4.88 -13.32 4.97
CA ASN A 159 5.99 -12.36 5.14
C ASN A 159 7.12 -12.91 6.04
N GLY A 160 7.43 -14.20 5.90
CA GLY A 160 8.47 -14.90 6.67
C GLY A 160 8.03 -15.41 8.05
N VAL A 161 6.80 -15.11 8.48
CA VAL A 161 6.23 -15.55 9.77
C VAL A 161 5.34 -16.77 9.57
N TYR A 162 5.48 -17.83 10.38
CA TYR A 162 4.61 -18.99 10.29
C TYR A 162 3.15 -18.63 10.57
N ILE A 163 2.27 -18.97 9.64
CA ILE A 163 0.81 -18.78 9.77
C ILE A 163 0.03 -20.09 9.76
N LYS A 164 0.66 -21.20 9.34
CA LYS A 164 0.05 -22.52 9.38
C LYS A 164 1.10 -23.61 9.49
N TYR A 165 0.76 -24.64 10.25
CA TYR A 165 1.57 -25.82 10.48
C TYR A 165 0.66 -27.04 10.69
N THR A 166 0.83 -28.08 9.89
CA THR A 166 -0.04 -29.26 9.84
C THR A 166 0.80 -30.53 9.80
N ASP A 167 0.46 -31.51 10.64
CA ASP A 167 1.06 -32.84 10.64
C ASP A 167 -0.01 -33.93 10.57
N ALA A 168 0.32 -35.02 9.88
CA ALA A 168 -0.49 -36.24 9.87
C ALA A 168 0.36 -37.49 9.71
N ALA A 169 0.11 -38.51 10.53
CA ALA A 169 0.52 -39.87 10.26
C ALA A 169 -0.57 -40.48 9.38
N CYS A 170 -0.22 -41.01 8.21
CA CYS A 170 -1.23 -41.51 7.28
C CYS A 170 -0.81 -42.79 6.56
N GLU A 171 -1.81 -43.56 6.12
CA GLU A 171 -1.66 -44.73 5.26
C GLU A 171 -2.19 -44.38 3.86
N TYR A 172 -1.30 -44.38 2.88
CA TYR A 172 -1.61 -44.18 1.48
C TYR A 172 -1.80 -45.52 0.76
N ASN A 173 -3.03 -45.80 0.34
CA ASN A 173 -3.35 -46.94 -0.51
C ASN A 173 -3.07 -46.57 -1.97
N ALA A 174 -1.85 -46.85 -2.40
CA ALA A 174 -1.37 -46.62 -3.75
C ALA A 174 -1.88 -47.71 -4.69
N ALA A 175 -2.46 -47.30 -5.81
CA ALA A 175 -2.87 -48.24 -6.85
C ALA A 175 -1.63 -48.82 -7.56
N PRO A 176 -1.78 -49.94 -8.28
CA PRO A 176 -0.75 -50.45 -9.18
C PRO A 176 -0.33 -49.49 -10.30
N TYR A 177 0.89 -49.66 -10.81
CA TYR A 177 1.45 -48.98 -12.00
C TYR A 177 1.04 -49.71 -13.31
N GLN A 178 -0.23 -50.07 -13.43
CA GLN A 178 -0.75 -50.97 -14.47
C GLN A 178 -0.85 -50.35 -15.89
N LYS A 179 -0.95 -49.03 -16.02
CA LYS A 179 -1.20 -48.37 -17.32
C LYS A 179 -0.02 -47.53 -17.75
N LYS A 180 0.39 -47.69 -19.01
CA LYS A 180 1.32 -46.77 -19.70
C LYS A 180 0.78 -45.34 -19.83
N ARG A 181 -0.53 -45.13 -19.67
CA ARG A 181 -1.18 -43.81 -19.70
C ARG A 181 -2.55 -43.86 -19.02
N TYR A 182 -2.76 -42.98 -18.05
CA TYR A 182 -4.06 -42.77 -17.40
C TYR A 182 -4.82 -41.65 -18.15
N LYS A 183 -6.09 -41.89 -18.50
CA LYS A 183 -6.96 -40.91 -19.19
C LYS A 183 -7.77 -40.13 -18.17
N TRP A 184 -8.22 -38.92 -18.49
CA TRP A 184 -9.04 -38.08 -17.59
C TRP A 184 -10.24 -38.83 -16.95
N ARG A 185 -10.90 -39.73 -17.69
CA ARG A 185 -11.98 -40.61 -17.17
C ARG A 185 -11.57 -41.59 -16.05
N ASP A 186 -10.28 -41.92 -15.95
CA ASP A 186 -9.71 -42.77 -14.89
C ASP A 186 -9.64 -42.02 -13.54
N TYR A 187 -9.79 -40.69 -13.57
CA TYR A 187 -9.81 -39.79 -12.40
C TYR A 187 -11.25 -39.36 -12.00
N LEU A 188 -12.26 -39.65 -12.83
CA LEU A 188 -13.58 -39.01 -12.83
C LEU A 188 -14.69 -39.80 -12.10
N ASN A 189 -15.32 -39.27 -11.04
CA ASN A 189 -16.51 -39.91 -10.45
C ASN A 189 -17.76 -39.59 -11.31
N PRO A 190 -18.55 -40.56 -11.79
CA PRO A 190 -19.75 -40.29 -12.60
C PRO A 190 -20.84 -39.46 -11.89
N ASN A 191 -20.75 -39.24 -10.58
CA ASN A 191 -21.70 -38.44 -9.79
C ASN A 191 -21.17 -37.04 -9.37
N ASP A 192 -20.15 -36.51 -10.05
CA ASP A 192 -19.55 -35.20 -9.75
C ASP A 192 -20.48 -34.04 -10.21
N PHE A 193 -21.37 -33.58 -9.31
CA PHE A 193 -22.33 -32.48 -9.56
C PHE A 193 -21.70 -31.07 -9.58
N SER A 194 -20.37 -30.95 -9.43
CA SER A 194 -19.69 -29.66 -9.21
C SER A 194 -19.42 -28.81 -10.46
N PHE A 195 -19.61 -29.36 -11.67
CA PHE A 195 -19.34 -28.62 -12.92
C PHE A 195 -20.52 -27.79 -13.47
N GLY A 196 -21.65 -27.72 -12.75
CA GLY A 196 -22.90 -27.14 -13.26
C GLY A 196 -23.16 -25.65 -13.01
N SER A 197 -22.46 -24.98 -12.09
CA SER A 197 -22.74 -23.55 -11.80
C SER A 197 -21.47 -22.74 -11.54
N GLY A 198 -21.16 -21.81 -12.44
CA GLY A 198 -19.92 -21.03 -12.47
C GLY A 198 -19.80 -19.94 -11.41
N THR A 199 -19.84 -20.28 -10.13
CA THR A 199 -19.52 -19.36 -9.02
C THR A 199 -18.73 -20.09 -7.93
N PHE A 200 -17.40 -19.98 -7.98
CA PHE A 200 -16.54 -20.27 -6.83
C PHE A 200 -16.43 -19.02 -5.95
N ASN A 201 -16.85 -19.10 -4.68
CA ASN A 201 -16.63 -18.05 -3.70
C ASN A 201 -15.20 -18.15 -3.15
N PHE A 202 -14.37 -17.14 -3.41
CA PHE A 202 -12.97 -17.09 -2.99
C PHE A 202 -12.85 -16.56 -1.55
N ALA A 203 -12.57 -17.45 -0.59
CA ALA A 203 -12.14 -17.08 0.76
C ALA A 203 -10.61 -17.07 0.87
N ALA A 204 -10.03 -16.15 1.63
CA ALA A 204 -8.57 -16.03 1.80
C ALA A 204 -7.92 -17.26 2.47
N ASN A 205 -8.69 -18.10 3.16
CA ASN A 205 -8.16 -19.30 3.82
C ASN A 205 -7.85 -20.45 2.83
N ASP A 206 -8.26 -20.32 1.56
CA ASP A 206 -8.07 -21.36 0.54
C ASP A 206 -6.98 -21.01 -0.51
N LEU A 207 -6.21 -19.93 -0.29
CA LEU A 207 -5.28 -19.34 -1.28
C LEU A 207 -4.22 -20.34 -1.82
N HIS A 208 -3.67 -21.22 -0.99
CA HIS A 208 -2.72 -22.27 -1.43
C HIS A 208 -3.42 -23.49 -2.07
N ARG A 209 -4.70 -23.75 -1.70
CA ARG A 209 -5.35 -25.05 -1.92
C ARG A 209 -6.08 -25.18 -3.26
N ILE A 210 -6.33 -24.05 -3.96
CA ILE A 210 -7.18 -23.97 -5.16
C ILE A 210 -6.37 -23.94 -6.47
N HIS A 211 -5.11 -23.51 -6.47
CA HIS A 211 -4.35 -23.33 -7.72
C HIS A 211 -3.82 -24.63 -8.36
N PHE A 212 -3.76 -25.72 -7.58
CA PHE A 212 -3.29 -27.03 -8.03
C PHE A 212 -4.26 -28.14 -7.63
N HIS A 213 -5.46 -28.16 -8.24
CA HIS A 213 -6.39 -29.29 -8.15
C HIS A 213 -5.86 -30.52 -8.93
N HIS A 214 -4.78 -31.13 -8.44
CA HIS A 214 -4.35 -32.45 -8.92
C HIS A 214 -5.21 -33.52 -8.26
N ARG A 215 -5.61 -34.49 -9.08
CA ARG A 215 -6.44 -35.62 -8.68
C ARG A 215 -5.64 -36.91 -8.81
N THR A 216 -5.75 -37.82 -7.84
CA THR A 216 -5.27 -39.20 -7.99
C THR A 216 -6.31 -40.07 -8.71
N LEU A 217 -5.96 -41.34 -8.97
CA LEU A 217 -6.91 -42.31 -9.53
C LEU A 217 -8.06 -42.59 -8.55
N LYS A 218 -9.23 -42.97 -9.07
CA LYS A 218 -10.45 -43.26 -8.27
C LYS A 218 -10.27 -44.33 -7.18
N ASN A 219 -9.24 -45.16 -7.29
CA ASN A 219 -8.95 -46.26 -6.39
C ASN A 219 -7.74 -45.98 -5.47
N GLU A 220 -7.19 -44.77 -5.49
CA GLU A 220 -6.15 -44.33 -4.57
C GLU A 220 -6.74 -43.51 -3.45
N GLN A 221 -6.41 -43.89 -2.22
CA GLN A 221 -7.03 -43.34 -1.02
C GLN A 221 -5.99 -43.11 0.07
N VAL A 222 -6.21 -42.09 0.90
CA VAL A 222 -5.40 -41.84 2.10
C VAL A 222 -6.29 -42.03 3.33
N LYS A 223 -5.78 -42.76 4.31
CA LYS A 223 -6.35 -42.86 5.65
C LYS A 223 -5.45 -42.08 6.61
N ILE A 224 -6.02 -41.11 7.32
CA ILE A 224 -5.31 -40.43 8.40
C ILE A 224 -5.36 -41.33 9.65
N ILE A 225 -4.20 -41.73 10.16
CA ILE A 225 -4.05 -42.51 11.40
C ILE A 225 -4.26 -41.57 12.58
N ASP A 226 -3.49 -40.48 12.60
CA ASP A 226 -3.61 -39.39 13.56
C ASP A 226 -3.17 -38.08 12.89
N SER A 227 -3.71 -36.95 13.32
CA SER A 227 -3.35 -35.63 12.81
C SER A 227 -3.52 -34.56 13.87
N ARG A 228 -2.63 -33.56 13.84
CA ARG A 228 -2.77 -32.32 14.61
C ARG A 228 -3.90 -31.42 14.10
N SER A 229 -4.69 -31.85 13.12
CA SER A 229 -5.60 -31.00 12.38
C SER A 229 -6.91 -31.78 12.14
N SER A 230 -8.02 -31.38 12.75
CA SER A 230 -9.31 -32.08 12.61
C SER A 230 -10.51 -31.22 13.04
N SER A 231 -11.57 -31.14 12.23
CA SER A 231 -12.83 -30.46 12.60
C SER A 231 -13.86 -31.45 13.16
N ASN A 232 -14.93 -30.93 13.78
CA ASN A 232 -16.04 -31.67 14.41
C ASN A 232 -16.89 -32.52 13.41
N LEU A 233 -16.50 -32.62 12.14
CA LEU A 233 -17.11 -33.53 11.17
C LEU A 233 -16.19 -34.69 10.77
N SER A 234 -14.96 -34.73 11.29
CA SER A 234 -14.04 -35.85 11.05
C SER A 234 -14.23 -36.94 12.12
N LYS A 235 -15.01 -37.97 11.79
CA LYS A 235 -14.85 -39.26 12.48
C LYS A 235 -13.43 -39.77 12.21
N ARG A 236 -12.73 -40.30 13.22
CA ARG A 236 -11.35 -40.86 13.20
C ARG A 236 -11.12 -42.08 12.24
N ALA A 237 -11.81 -42.14 11.12
CA ALA A 237 -11.71 -43.20 10.12
C ALA A 237 -12.09 -42.68 8.72
N PHE A 238 -11.63 -41.49 8.34
CA PHE A 238 -11.93 -40.94 7.02
C PHE A 238 -11.04 -41.57 5.95
N GLN A 239 -11.65 -42.12 4.91
CA GLN A 239 -11.00 -42.72 3.75
C GLN A 239 -11.50 -41.99 2.51
N SER A 240 -10.65 -41.15 1.89
CA SER A 240 -11.06 -40.29 0.77
C SER A 240 -10.20 -40.46 -0.47
N ASN A 241 -10.80 -40.16 -1.64
CA ASN A 241 -10.08 -39.97 -2.89
C ASN A 241 -9.38 -38.60 -2.89
N ILE A 242 -8.13 -38.54 -3.37
CA ILE A 242 -7.32 -37.32 -3.30
C ILE A 242 -7.66 -36.36 -4.45
N GLU A 243 -8.65 -35.50 -4.25
CA GLU A 243 -8.93 -34.28 -5.01
C GLU A 243 -8.56 -32.95 -4.31
N GLY A 244 -7.47 -32.29 -4.73
CA GLY A 244 -7.05 -30.99 -4.20
C GLY A 244 -6.62 -31.00 -2.72
N GLY A 245 -6.16 -29.85 -2.23
CA GLY A 245 -5.70 -29.67 -0.83
C GLY A 245 -4.31 -30.27 -0.53
N PRO A 246 -3.89 -30.28 0.76
CA PRO A 246 -2.53 -30.63 1.19
C PRO A 246 -2.07 -32.03 0.73
N LEU A 247 -2.97 -33.02 0.78
CA LEU A 247 -2.67 -34.40 0.37
C LEU A 247 -2.57 -34.60 -1.15
N SER A 248 -2.88 -33.58 -1.97
CA SER A 248 -2.64 -33.62 -3.43
C SER A 248 -1.17 -33.81 -3.81
N LEU A 249 -0.25 -33.71 -2.84
CA LEU A 249 1.15 -34.11 -2.95
C LEU A 249 1.32 -35.50 -3.60
N PHE A 250 0.47 -36.48 -3.26
CA PHE A 250 0.56 -37.84 -3.83
C PHE A 250 0.27 -37.89 -5.35
N ALA A 251 -0.54 -36.95 -5.87
CA ALA A 251 -0.77 -36.79 -7.30
C ALA A 251 0.45 -36.22 -8.05
N ARG A 252 1.51 -35.81 -7.32
CA ARG A 252 2.78 -35.33 -7.89
C ARG A 252 3.76 -36.46 -8.23
N ASN A 253 3.43 -37.73 -7.99
CA ASN A 253 4.21 -38.89 -8.46
C ASN A 253 4.23 -38.96 -10.00
N ARG A 254 5.26 -38.37 -10.61
CA ARG A 254 5.37 -38.20 -12.07
C ARG A 254 5.82 -39.46 -12.81
N VAL A 255 6.31 -40.49 -12.10
CA VAL A 255 6.60 -41.81 -12.69
C VAL A 255 5.28 -42.53 -12.98
N LYS A 256 4.30 -42.40 -12.10
CA LYS A 256 2.94 -42.92 -12.31
C LYS A 256 2.12 -42.01 -13.22
N TYR A 257 2.10 -40.72 -12.94
CA TYR A 257 1.35 -39.69 -13.68
C TYR A 257 2.19 -39.09 -14.82
N GLN A 258 2.48 -39.91 -15.82
CA GLN A 258 3.49 -39.65 -16.83
C GLN A 258 3.21 -38.45 -17.75
N GLU A 259 1.95 -38.01 -17.92
CA GLU A 259 1.53 -37.08 -19.00
C GLU A 259 2.30 -35.74 -19.04
N SER A 260 2.87 -35.29 -17.92
CA SER A 260 3.59 -34.01 -17.81
C SER A 260 5.11 -34.13 -17.62
N PHE A 261 5.68 -35.34 -17.57
CA PHE A 261 7.09 -35.55 -17.20
C PHE A 261 7.77 -36.66 -18.01
N LEU A 262 7.22 -37.89 -18.00
CA LEU A 262 7.72 -39.03 -18.81
C LEU A 262 6.84 -39.32 -20.03
N GLY A 263 5.94 -38.39 -20.41
CA GLY A 263 5.00 -38.59 -21.50
C GLY A 263 5.65 -38.48 -22.88
N ARG A 264 4.93 -38.91 -23.94
CA ARG A 264 5.42 -38.84 -25.34
C ARG A 264 5.94 -37.45 -25.76
N LYS A 265 5.37 -36.38 -25.21
CA LYS A 265 5.73 -34.97 -25.49
C LYS A 265 6.93 -34.44 -24.68
N ALA A 266 7.29 -35.08 -23.56
CA ALA A 266 8.42 -34.64 -22.76
C ALA A 266 9.74 -34.70 -23.54
N THR A 267 9.90 -35.69 -24.44
CA THR A 267 11.09 -35.78 -25.30
C THR A 267 11.16 -34.69 -26.38
N SER A 268 10.04 -34.02 -26.69
CA SER A 268 10.00 -32.90 -27.63
C SER A 268 10.13 -31.55 -26.94
N ASP A 269 9.61 -31.38 -25.73
CA ASP A 269 9.55 -30.09 -25.02
C ASP A 269 10.82 -29.75 -24.21
N PHE A 270 11.67 -30.74 -23.92
CA PHE A 270 12.90 -30.56 -23.14
C PHE A 270 14.17 -30.89 -23.95
N THR A 271 15.25 -30.17 -23.68
CA THR A 271 16.64 -30.61 -23.95
C THR A 271 17.09 -31.53 -22.81
N TYR A 272 17.93 -32.50 -23.13
CA TYR A 272 18.45 -33.44 -22.15
C TYR A 272 19.96 -33.59 -22.32
N ASN A 273 20.68 -33.46 -21.22
CA ASN A 273 22.06 -33.89 -21.09
C ASN A 273 22.08 -35.13 -20.21
N ILE A 274 22.95 -36.07 -20.54
CA ILE A 274 23.10 -37.31 -19.78
C ILE A 274 24.48 -37.29 -19.16
N SER A 275 24.53 -37.62 -17.89
CA SER A 275 25.75 -37.96 -17.17
C SER A 275 25.53 -39.26 -16.42
N GLU A 276 26.60 -39.75 -15.80
CA GLU A 276 26.56 -40.87 -14.87
C GLU A 276 27.00 -40.35 -13.51
N GLU A 277 26.30 -40.76 -12.46
CA GLU A 277 26.65 -40.47 -11.08
C GLU A 277 26.53 -41.77 -10.26
N ILE A 278 27.39 -41.94 -9.27
CA ILE A 278 27.29 -43.04 -8.31
C ILE A 278 26.46 -42.55 -7.13
N ASP A 279 25.42 -43.30 -6.75
CA ASP A 279 24.61 -42.96 -5.57
C ASP A 279 25.33 -43.28 -4.25
N GLU A 280 24.73 -42.90 -3.13
CA GLU A 280 25.28 -43.12 -1.79
C GLU A 280 25.51 -44.60 -1.45
N LYS A 281 24.97 -45.53 -2.25
CA LYS A 281 25.09 -46.99 -2.07
C LYS A 281 26.08 -47.61 -3.06
N GLY A 282 26.80 -46.80 -3.84
CA GLY A 282 27.76 -47.30 -4.83
C GLY A 282 27.11 -47.76 -6.14
N THR A 283 25.82 -47.49 -6.35
CA THR A 283 25.10 -47.90 -7.56
C THR A 283 25.26 -46.85 -8.65
N TRP A 284 25.62 -47.28 -9.85
CA TRP A 284 25.68 -46.39 -11.01
C TRP A 284 24.28 -45.97 -11.44
N LEU A 285 24.10 -44.67 -11.61
CA LEU A 285 22.88 -44.04 -12.09
C LEU A 285 23.16 -43.27 -13.38
N TYR A 286 22.25 -43.37 -14.35
CA TYR A 286 22.12 -42.35 -15.38
C TYR A 286 21.41 -41.13 -14.79
N VAL A 287 22.00 -39.95 -14.97
CA VAL A 287 21.41 -38.66 -14.60
C VAL A 287 21.02 -37.92 -15.87
N LEU A 288 19.72 -37.70 -16.03
CA LEU A 288 19.16 -36.93 -17.12
C LEU A 288 18.85 -35.51 -16.64
N ASP A 289 19.77 -34.59 -16.89
CA ASP A 289 19.56 -33.16 -16.71
C ASP A 289 18.68 -32.65 -17.84
N PHE A 290 17.48 -32.16 -17.51
CA PHE A 290 16.54 -31.65 -18.49
C PHE A 290 16.24 -30.17 -18.30
N HIS A 291 16.06 -29.47 -19.41
CA HIS A 291 15.68 -28.06 -19.42
C HIS A 291 14.62 -27.82 -20.50
N THR A 292 13.61 -26.99 -20.21
CA THR A 292 12.60 -26.64 -21.21
C THR A 292 13.25 -25.95 -22.41
N LYS A 293 12.81 -26.31 -23.62
CA LYS A 293 13.20 -25.68 -24.88
C LYS A 293 12.52 -24.34 -25.11
N THR A 294 11.39 -24.11 -24.44
CA THR A 294 10.66 -22.86 -24.55
C THR A 294 11.46 -21.75 -23.90
N THR A 295 11.92 -20.79 -24.69
CA THR A 295 12.73 -19.68 -24.20
C THR A 295 11.86 -18.50 -23.77
N LYS A 296 12.44 -17.63 -22.95
CA LYS A 296 11.81 -16.37 -22.54
C LYS A 296 11.44 -15.52 -23.75
N GLU A 297 12.31 -15.43 -24.75
CA GLU A 297 12.08 -14.67 -25.98
C GLU A 297 10.90 -15.23 -26.79
N GLU A 298 10.72 -16.54 -26.81
CA GLU A 298 9.59 -17.17 -27.51
C GLU A 298 8.25 -16.84 -26.84
N LEU A 299 8.22 -16.72 -25.50
CA LEU A 299 7.04 -16.36 -24.73
C LEU A 299 6.76 -14.85 -24.74
N ASP A 300 7.81 -14.03 -24.66
CA ASP A 300 7.73 -12.56 -24.78
C ASP A 300 7.22 -12.16 -26.19
N LYS A 301 7.67 -12.84 -27.26
CA LYS A 301 7.21 -12.59 -28.65
C LYS A 301 5.73 -12.89 -28.92
N LEU A 302 5.01 -13.53 -27.99
CA LEU A 302 3.57 -13.83 -28.13
C LEU A 302 2.68 -12.64 -27.74
N GLU A 303 3.25 -11.44 -27.58
CA GLU A 303 2.55 -10.20 -27.25
C GLU A 303 1.21 -10.08 -27.98
N SER A 304 0.14 -10.17 -27.20
CA SER A 304 -1.19 -9.69 -27.55
C SER A 304 -1.86 -9.32 -26.23
N THR A 305 -2.85 -8.44 -26.29
CA THR A 305 -3.66 -7.87 -25.19
C THR A 305 -4.34 -8.88 -24.24
N ASN A 306 -3.99 -10.18 -24.29
CA ASN A 306 -4.62 -11.25 -23.55
C ASN A 306 -3.59 -12.28 -23.04
N ASN A 307 -3.14 -12.12 -21.79
CA ASN A 307 -2.18 -12.98 -21.06
C ASN A 307 -2.52 -14.49 -21.09
N ARG A 308 -3.77 -14.83 -21.39
CA ARG A 308 -4.26 -16.21 -21.51
C ARG A 308 -3.56 -17.02 -22.60
N ARG A 309 -3.05 -16.40 -23.68
CA ARG A 309 -2.33 -17.10 -24.76
C ARG A 309 -0.91 -17.52 -24.35
N GLN A 310 -0.17 -16.61 -23.70
CA GLN A 310 1.15 -16.89 -23.14
C GLN A 310 1.05 -17.99 -22.09
N TRP A 311 0.10 -17.86 -21.16
CA TRP A 311 -0.17 -18.90 -20.16
C TRP A 311 -0.52 -20.24 -20.81
N ARG A 312 -1.42 -20.29 -21.80
CA ARG A 312 -1.76 -21.54 -22.51
C ARG A 312 -0.54 -22.18 -23.18
N LYS A 313 0.36 -21.39 -23.77
CA LYS A 313 1.58 -21.90 -24.42
C LYS A 313 2.61 -22.36 -23.39
N ALA A 314 2.86 -21.56 -22.34
CA ALA A 314 3.67 -21.93 -21.19
C ALA A 314 3.20 -23.25 -20.53
N ASN A 315 1.90 -23.36 -20.25
CA ASN A 315 1.32 -24.56 -19.65
C ASN A 315 1.27 -25.76 -20.60
N LYS A 316 1.30 -25.54 -21.92
CA LYS A 316 1.39 -26.61 -22.92
C LYS A 316 2.78 -27.22 -22.97
N HIS A 317 3.84 -26.42 -22.82
CA HIS A 317 5.24 -26.86 -22.90
C HIS A 317 5.87 -27.22 -21.55
N LYS A 318 5.16 -26.99 -20.43
CA LYS A 318 5.57 -27.37 -19.06
C LYS A 318 6.97 -26.80 -18.74
N LEU A 319 7.01 -25.52 -18.37
CA LEU A 319 8.22 -24.73 -18.10
C LEU A 319 9.01 -25.26 -16.89
N LEU A 320 9.66 -26.41 -17.04
CA LEU A 320 10.40 -27.10 -15.99
C LEU A 320 11.85 -27.30 -16.39
N LYS A 321 12.71 -27.34 -15.38
CA LYS A 321 14.08 -27.86 -15.44
C LYS A 321 14.31 -28.79 -14.25
N GLY A 322 15.29 -29.67 -14.34
CA GLY A 322 15.61 -30.56 -13.23
C GLY A 322 16.42 -31.78 -13.64
N LYS A 323 16.43 -32.79 -12.77
CA LYS A 323 17.20 -34.02 -12.96
C LYS A 323 16.33 -35.25 -12.78
N ILE A 324 16.58 -36.29 -13.58
CA ILE A 324 16.00 -37.63 -13.43
C ILE A 324 17.12 -38.62 -13.19
N TYR A 325 17.07 -39.32 -12.07
CA TYR A 325 18.05 -40.31 -11.67
C TYR A 325 17.51 -41.70 -11.98
N ILE A 326 18.23 -42.46 -12.80
CA ILE A 326 17.80 -43.75 -13.33
C ILE A 326 18.85 -44.81 -12.99
N ASN A 327 18.46 -45.89 -12.33
CA ASN A 327 19.34 -47.03 -12.07
C ASN A 327 19.77 -47.69 -13.39
N GLN A 328 21.07 -47.94 -13.58
CA GLN A 328 21.58 -48.48 -14.84
C GLN A 328 21.20 -49.95 -15.09
N GLU A 329 21.05 -50.76 -14.05
CA GLU A 329 20.80 -52.20 -14.15
C GLU A 329 19.35 -52.49 -14.54
N ASP A 330 18.39 -51.90 -13.83
CA ASP A 330 16.95 -52.17 -14.02
C ASP A 330 16.22 -51.05 -14.79
N LEU A 331 16.87 -49.90 -15.02
CA LEU A 331 16.31 -48.71 -15.68
C LEU A 331 15.12 -48.10 -14.91
N ALA A 332 15.04 -48.29 -13.59
CA ALA A 332 14.06 -47.63 -12.74
C ALA A 332 14.45 -46.18 -12.40
N VAL A 333 13.47 -45.28 -12.30
CA VAL A 333 13.68 -43.92 -11.76
C VAL A 333 13.76 -44.00 -10.24
N VAL A 334 14.94 -43.71 -9.68
CA VAL A 334 15.18 -43.75 -8.23
C VAL A 334 14.91 -42.41 -7.56
N LYS A 335 15.09 -41.31 -8.28
CA LYS A 335 14.80 -39.94 -7.82
C LYS A 335 14.51 -39.04 -9.01
N TYR A 336 13.69 -38.02 -8.82
CA TYR A 336 13.72 -36.84 -9.67
C TYR A 336 13.48 -35.57 -8.86
N GLU A 337 14.03 -34.48 -9.39
CA GLU A 337 13.83 -33.12 -8.88
C GLU A 337 13.47 -32.21 -10.04
N CYS A 338 12.50 -31.32 -9.86
CA CYS A 338 12.18 -30.33 -10.86
C CYS A 338 11.69 -29.01 -10.28
N ALA A 339 12.02 -27.94 -10.99
CA ALA A 339 11.62 -26.59 -10.65
C ALA A 339 11.33 -25.75 -11.90
N VAL A 340 10.73 -24.59 -11.71
CA VAL A 340 10.53 -23.62 -12.79
C VAL A 340 11.82 -22.82 -13.01
N PRO A 341 12.36 -22.71 -14.23
CA PRO A 341 13.51 -21.86 -14.52
C PRO A 341 13.27 -20.41 -14.09
N ASN A 342 14.28 -19.79 -13.46
CA ASN A 342 14.10 -18.49 -12.80
C ASN A 342 13.60 -17.39 -13.75
N ASP A 343 14.10 -17.39 -14.98
CA ASP A 343 13.75 -16.48 -16.07
C ASP A 343 12.33 -16.70 -16.63
N LEU A 344 11.74 -17.88 -16.38
CA LEU A 344 10.43 -18.30 -16.88
C LEU A 344 9.33 -18.30 -15.80
N LYS A 345 9.69 -18.06 -14.52
CA LYS A 345 8.77 -17.98 -13.38
C LYS A 345 7.55 -17.10 -13.64
N LYS A 346 7.73 -15.95 -14.32
CA LYS A 346 6.66 -15.01 -14.67
C LYS A 346 5.54 -15.56 -15.57
N TYR A 347 5.74 -16.71 -16.23
CA TYR A 347 4.79 -17.30 -17.16
C TYR A 347 4.14 -18.59 -16.66
N PHE A 348 4.58 -19.09 -15.52
CA PHE A 348 4.11 -20.36 -14.97
C PHE A 348 2.64 -20.27 -14.49
N CYS A 349 2.23 -19.10 -14.00
CA CYS A 349 0.85 -18.80 -13.58
C CYS A 349 0.24 -17.61 -14.36
N GLY A 350 -1.10 -17.60 -14.48
CA GLY A 350 -1.86 -16.62 -15.27
C GLY A 350 -2.06 -15.29 -14.53
N TYR A 351 -2.77 -14.35 -15.16
CA TYR A 351 -3.14 -13.04 -14.61
C TYR A 351 -4.67 -12.88 -14.55
N GLY A 352 -5.16 -12.30 -13.44
CA GLY A 352 -6.56 -11.98 -13.15
C GLY A 352 -6.78 -11.56 -11.68
N TYR A 353 -8.03 -11.23 -11.32
CA TYR A 353 -8.40 -10.54 -10.08
C TYR A 353 -8.24 -11.39 -8.80
N ASN A 354 -7.64 -10.82 -7.74
CA ASN A 354 -7.28 -11.52 -6.48
C ASN A 354 -6.34 -12.72 -6.68
N GLU A 355 -5.47 -12.69 -7.68
CA GLU A 355 -4.68 -13.87 -8.02
C GLU A 355 -3.40 -13.99 -7.20
N VAL A 356 -3.19 -15.21 -6.75
CA VAL A 356 -1.97 -15.70 -6.13
C VAL A 356 -0.93 -15.91 -7.23
N LYS A 357 0.17 -15.16 -7.18
CA LYS A 357 1.27 -15.29 -8.12
C LYS A 357 2.30 -16.27 -7.57
N HIS A 358 2.22 -17.52 -8.01
CA HIS A 358 3.28 -18.49 -7.77
C HIS A 358 4.51 -18.09 -8.56
N PHE A 359 5.61 -17.83 -7.86
CA PHE A 359 6.87 -17.47 -8.48
C PHE A 359 7.94 -18.53 -8.20
N ASP A 360 7.76 -19.46 -7.27
CA ASP A 360 8.62 -20.65 -7.20
C ASP A 360 7.80 -21.93 -7.04
N TYR A 361 8.25 -22.98 -7.71
CA TYR A 361 7.67 -24.32 -7.63
C TYR A 361 8.86 -25.27 -7.67
N LYS A 362 9.02 -26.08 -6.62
CA LYS A 362 10.03 -27.15 -6.57
C LYS A 362 9.36 -28.45 -6.14
N LEU A 363 9.75 -29.53 -6.79
CA LEU A 363 9.24 -30.87 -6.50
C LEU A 363 10.39 -31.86 -6.48
N ASP A 364 10.58 -32.51 -5.34
CA ASP A 364 11.55 -33.57 -5.12
C ASP A 364 10.83 -34.87 -4.76
N VAL A 365 11.09 -35.95 -5.50
CA VAL A 365 10.48 -37.25 -5.23
C VAL A 365 11.53 -38.35 -5.36
N SER A 366 11.63 -39.20 -4.34
CA SER A 366 12.50 -40.38 -4.31
C SER A 366 11.72 -41.67 -4.19
N TYR A 367 12.34 -42.75 -4.65
CA TYR A 367 11.82 -44.11 -4.59
C TYR A 367 12.84 -45.03 -3.94
N LYS A 368 12.37 -45.94 -3.10
CA LYS A 368 13.18 -46.99 -2.48
C LYS A 368 12.79 -48.36 -3.02
N LYS A 369 13.81 -49.20 -3.24
CA LYS A 369 13.64 -50.58 -3.66
C LYS A 369 13.30 -51.45 -2.45
N LYS A 370 12.24 -52.25 -2.53
CA LYS A 370 11.89 -53.30 -1.55
C LYS A 370 11.56 -54.58 -2.32
N GLY A 371 12.37 -55.62 -2.12
CA GLY A 371 12.37 -56.78 -3.03
C GLY A 371 12.75 -56.35 -4.45
N ASN A 372 11.99 -56.79 -5.46
CA ASN A 372 12.25 -56.47 -6.87
C ASN A 372 11.47 -55.24 -7.38
N LYS A 373 10.81 -54.48 -6.49
CA LYS A 373 9.94 -53.35 -6.87
C LYS A 373 10.34 -52.05 -6.17
N TYR A 374 10.12 -50.92 -6.84
CA TYR A 374 10.32 -49.57 -6.29
C TYR A 374 9.01 -48.98 -5.78
N PHE A 375 9.10 -48.31 -4.64
CA PHE A 375 7.98 -47.66 -3.95
C PHE A 375 8.35 -46.22 -3.62
N ILE A 376 7.35 -45.36 -3.45
CA ILE A 376 7.55 -43.99 -2.98
C ILE A 376 8.30 -44.03 -1.65
N ASP A 377 9.37 -43.26 -1.57
CA ASP A 377 10.16 -43.08 -0.35
C ASP A 377 9.90 -41.70 0.25
N LYS A 378 10.09 -40.64 -0.54
CA LYS A 378 9.82 -39.25 -0.14
C LYS A 378 9.13 -38.48 -1.25
N LEU A 379 8.21 -37.58 -0.87
CA LEU A 379 7.74 -36.49 -1.72
C LEU A 379 7.91 -35.17 -0.97
N ARG A 380 8.36 -34.15 -1.68
CA ARG A 380 8.51 -32.80 -1.14
C ARG A 380 8.15 -31.79 -2.21
N HIS A 381 7.27 -30.86 -1.87
CA HIS A 381 6.79 -29.81 -2.74
C HIS A 381 6.96 -28.47 -2.04
N GLU A 382 7.75 -27.59 -2.63
CA GLU A 382 7.86 -26.19 -2.22
C GLU A 382 7.10 -25.31 -3.20
N ASP A 383 6.38 -24.34 -2.66
CA ASP A 383 5.64 -23.36 -3.42
C ASP A 383 5.83 -21.98 -2.78
N GLU A 384 6.29 -21.01 -3.57
CA GLU A 384 6.36 -19.62 -3.14
C GLU A 384 5.44 -18.78 -3.99
N PHE A 385 4.59 -18.00 -3.33
CA PHE A 385 3.61 -17.19 -4.02
C PHE A 385 3.38 -15.84 -3.36
N ILE A 386 3.08 -14.86 -4.20
CA ILE A 386 2.71 -13.51 -3.77
C ILE A 386 1.19 -13.42 -3.84
N TYR A 387 0.58 -13.00 -2.74
CA TYR A 387 -0.76 -12.42 -2.80
C TYR A 387 -0.60 -10.92 -2.91
N GLN A 388 -0.89 -10.39 -4.08
CA GLN A 388 -1.01 -8.96 -4.23
C GLN A 388 -2.42 -8.57 -3.82
N ASP A 389 -2.56 -7.99 -2.63
CA ASP A 389 -3.84 -7.42 -2.27
C ASP A 389 -4.06 -6.20 -3.18
N SER A 390 -4.85 -6.39 -4.24
CA SER A 390 -5.32 -5.33 -5.14
C SER A 390 -5.91 -4.12 -4.40
N ILE A 391 -6.24 -4.32 -3.11
CA ILE A 391 -6.81 -3.33 -2.22
C ILE A 391 -5.82 -2.55 -1.41
N SER A 392 -4.80 -3.18 -0.87
CA SER A 392 -3.80 -2.49 -0.05
C SER A 392 -2.51 -2.23 -0.80
N GLN A 393 -2.44 -2.72 -2.04
CA GLN A 393 -1.20 -2.90 -2.80
C GLN A 393 -0.08 -3.55 -1.98
N THR A 394 -0.46 -4.20 -0.89
CA THR A 394 0.46 -4.95 -0.06
C THR A 394 0.68 -6.27 -0.76
N THR A 395 1.85 -6.39 -1.34
CA THR A 395 2.43 -7.66 -1.75
C THR A 395 2.71 -8.45 -0.48
N THR A 396 1.89 -9.46 -0.24
CA THR A 396 2.08 -10.38 0.88
C THR A 396 2.77 -11.62 0.33
N TYR A 397 3.94 -11.92 0.87
CA TYR A 397 4.74 -13.05 0.43
C TYR A 397 4.35 -14.28 1.21
N TYR A 398 4.07 -15.38 0.52
CA TYR A 398 3.81 -16.67 1.11
C TYR A 398 4.83 -17.67 0.63
N SER A 399 5.24 -18.56 1.54
CA SER A 399 5.96 -19.77 1.20
C SER A 399 5.28 -20.95 1.88
N ALA A 400 5.08 -22.02 1.13
CA ALA A 400 4.46 -23.24 1.58
C ALA A 400 5.32 -24.45 1.24
N ILE A 401 5.45 -25.39 2.18
CA ILE A 401 6.20 -26.62 1.99
C ILE A 401 5.30 -27.78 2.40
N SER A 402 5.07 -28.74 1.50
CA SER A 402 4.36 -29.99 1.77
C SER A 402 5.29 -31.18 1.57
N GLU A 403 5.37 -32.05 2.56
CA GLU A 403 6.30 -33.19 2.60
C GLU A 403 5.58 -34.47 3.02
N PHE A 404 6.01 -35.58 2.45
CA PHE A 404 5.62 -36.93 2.86
C PHE A 404 6.83 -37.86 2.84
N ASP A 405 7.08 -38.55 3.94
CA ASP A 405 8.16 -39.53 4.07
C ASP A 405 7.58 -40.90 4.47
N ALA A 406 7.89 -41.93 3.68
CA ALA A 406 7.36 -43.28 3.86
C ALA A 406 8.15 -44.04 4.93
N THR A 407 7.45 -44.51 5.97
CA THR A 407 8.04 -45.23 7.11
C THR A 407 7.84 -46.74 6.99
N ALA A 408 6.72 -47.20 6.41
CA ALA A 408 6.45 -48.62 6.17
C ALA A 408 5.71 -48.87 4.85
N ILE A 409 5.92 -50.06 4.27
CA ILE A 409 5.30 -50.47 3.00
C ILE A 409 4.77 -51.91 3.14
N THR A 410 3.49 -52.12 2.82
CA THR A 410 2.81 -53.42 2.86
C THR A 410 2.13 -53.73 1.53
N THR A 411 2.34 -54.94 1.01
CA THR A 411 1.81 -55.42 -0.29
C THR A 411 0.89 -56.64 -0.16
N GLU A 412 0.86 -57.30 1.00
CA GLU A 412 0.04 -58.49 1.29
C GLU A 412 -1.25 -58.08 2.01
N ASP A 413 -2.36 -58.77 1.72
CA ASP A 413 -3.68 -58.58 2.35
C ASP A 413 -4.22 -57.14 2.39
N VAL A 414 -3.83 -56.30 1.43
CA VAL A 414 -4.36 -54.94 1.30
C VAL A 414 -5.81 -54.99 0.81
N LYS A 415 -6.76 -55.13 1.73
CA LYS A 415 -8.19 -55.10 1.42
C LYS A 415 -8.56 -53.75 0.80
N LYS A 416 -9.20 -53.81 -0.37
CA LYS A 416 -9.83 -52.64 -0.97
C LYS A 416 -10.94 -52.16 -0.04
N ILE A 417 -10.90 -50.89 0.32
CA ILE A 417 -11.93 -50.23 1.11
C ILE A 417 -13.29 -50.41 0.42
N ALA A 418 -14.31 -50.81 1.18
CA ALA A 418 -15.65 -51.03 0.64
C ALA A 418 -16.22 -49.71 0.09
N ARG A 419 -17.05 -49.81 -0.96
CA ARG A 419 -17.66 -48.63 -1.58
C ARG A 419 -18.57 -47.86 -0.61
N GLU A 420 -19.05 -48.53 0.43
CA GLU A 420 -19.94 -48.06 1.49
C GLU A 420 -19.19 -47.21 2.53
N ASP A 421 -17.94 -47.58 2.82
CA ASP A 421 -17.02 -46.86 3.71
C ASP A 421 -16.33 -45.68 3.00
N ASN A 422 -16.45 -45.61 1.67
CA ASN A 422 -15.95 -44.52 0.84
C ASN A 422 -16.89 -43.32 0.95
N PHE A 423 -16.62 -42.43 1.90
CA PHE A 423 -17.30 -41.13 1.99
C PHE A 423 -16.81 -40.23 0.84
N ALA A 424 -17.36 -40.46 -0.34
CA ALA A 424 -17.08 -39.67 -1.54
C ALA A 424 -17.78 -38.32 -1.45
N ASN A 425 -17.22 -37.36 -0.70
CA ASN A 425 -17.30 -35.91 -0.95
C ASN A 425 -16.96 -35.13 0.32
N THR A 426 -15.75 -34.60 0.38
CA THR A 426 -15.58 -33.18 0.68
C THR A 426 -14.90 -32.59 -0.55
N VAL A 427 -15.29 -31.38 -0.98
CA VAL A 427 -14.77 -30.68 -2.16
C VAL A 427 -13.27 -30.29 -2.00
N SER A 428 -12.59 -30.91 -1.03
CA SER A 428 -11.24 -30.63 -0.58
C SER A 428 -10.80 -31.69 0.45
N ASN A 429 -9.68 -32.40 0.22
CA ASN A 429 -9.04 -33.28 1.23
C ASN A 429 -8.28 -32.45 2.26
N GLN A 430 -9.03 -31.68 3.03
CA GLN A 430 -8.43 -30.75 3.97
C GLN A 430 -8.01 -31.49 5.23
N LEU A 431 -6.72 -31.45 5.50
CA LEU A 431 -6.25 -31.33 6.87
C LEU A 431 -6.69 -29.93 7.34
N TYR A 432 -7.66 -29.88 8.27
CA TYR A 432 -8.33 -28.65 8.73
C TYR A 432 -7.55 -28.02 9.88
N GLU A 433 -7.39 -26.70 9.85
CA GLU A 433 -6.33 -25.93 10.53
C GLU A 433 -6.32 -25.94 12.07
N PHE A 434 -7.27 -26.63 12.70
CA PHE A 434 -7.44 -26.63 14.15
C PHE A 434 -7.48 -28.06 14.71
N PRO A 435 -6.60 -28.44 15.66
CA PRO A 435 -6.77 -29.67 16.41
C PRO A 435 -7.94 -29.51 17.38
N LEU A 436 -8.92 -30.42 17.32
CA LEU A 436 -9.86 -30.57 18.44
C LEU A 436 -9.19 -31.22 19.66
N GLU A 437 -8.23 -32.11 19.44
CA GLU A 437 -7.42 -32.77 20.46
C GLU A 437 -5.98 -32.95 19.93
N TYR A 438 -4.96 -32.55 20.71
CA TYR A 438 -3.56 -32.80 20.40
C TYR A 438 -3.00 -33.82 21.42
N ASN A 439 -2.61 -34.99 20.94
CA ASN A 439 -1.98 -36.03 21.75
C ASN A 439 -0.45 -35.84 21.71
N SER A 440 0.08 -35.04 22.64
CA SER A 440 1.53 -34.76 22.72
C SER A 440 2.36 -36.04 22.75
N ASP A 441 1.92 -37.05 23.49
CA ASP A 441 2.68 -38.27 23.73
C ASP A 441 2.75 -39.13 22.45
N PHE A 442 1.65 -39.21 21.69
CA PHE A 442 1.69 -39.85 20.37
C PHE A 442 2.69 -39.14 19.46
N TRP A 443 2.68 -37.81 19.42
CA TRP A 443 3.55 -37.05 18.53
C TRP A 443 5.01 -37.02 18.97
N GLU A 444 5.29 -37.04 20.26
CA GLU A 444 6.64 -37.15 20.81
C GLU A 444 7.24 -38.52 20.46
N ASN A 445 6.55 -39.61 20.79
CA ASN A 445 6.98 -40.96 20.45
C ASN A 445 7.12 -41.15 18.93
N TYR A 446 6.13 -40.72 18.16
CA TYR A 446 6.18 -40.80 16.70
C TYR A 446 7.32 -39.95 16.12
N THR A 447 7.65 -38.80 16.72
CA THR A 447 8.75 -37.93 16.27
C THR A 447 10.12 -38.53 16.59
N GLU A 448 10.28 -39.15 17.74
CA GLU A 448 11.51 -39.85 18.12
C GLU A 448 11.78 -41.07 17.22
N GLU A 449 10.73 -41.82 16.88
CA GLU A 449 10.83 -43.03 16.05
C GLU A 449 11.02 -42.72 14.55
N ASN A 450 10.75 -41.49 14.09
CA ASN A 450 10.78 -41.12 12.67
C ASN A 450 11.69 -39.91 12.41
N ALA A 451 12.88 -40.16 11.86
CA ALA A 451 14.00 -39.20 11.70
C ALA A 451 13.68 -37.86 11.00
N VAL A 452 12.58 -37.75 10.26
CA VAL A 452 12.18 -36.53 9.52
C VAL A 452 11.36 -35.56 10.38
N ALA A 453 11.01 -35.95 11.60
CA ALA A 453 10.10 -35.20 12.44
C ALA A 453 10.75 -34.08 13.27
N ILE A 454 12.08 -33.89 13.24
CA ILE A 454 12.76 -32.83 14.01
C ILE A 454 12.17 -31.44 13.67
N ILE A 455 11.62 -30.78 14.68
CA ILE A 455 10.89 -29.52 14.56
C ILE A 455 11.84 -28.37 14.92
N ASP A 456 11.78 -27.29 14.13
CA ASP A 456 12.51 -26.05 14.44
C ASP A 456 12.23 -25.60 15.87
N THR A 457 13.26 -25.13 16.58
CA THR A 457 13.19 -24.83 18.02
C THR A 457 12.17 -23.74 18.34
N ILE A 458 11.91 -22.79 17.43
CA ILE A 458 10.90 -21.74 17.61
C ILE A 458 9.50 -22.34 17.47
N ILE A 459 9.29 -23.18 16.44
CA ILE A 459 8.03 -23.90 16.24
C ILE A 459 7.77 -24.84 17.42
N ARG A 460 8.81 -25.52 17.91
CA ARG A 460 8.75 -26.40 19.08
C ARG A 460 8.37 -25.63 20.35
N GLY A 461 8.89 -24.43 20.55
CA GLY A 461 8.48 -23.55 21.65
C GLY A 461 7.01 -23.12 21.56
N ASP A 462 6.52 -22.77 20.35
CA ASP A 462 5.11 -22.48 20.11
C ASP A 462 4.20 -23.72 20.28
N MET A 463 4.76 -24.93 20.05
CA MET A 463 4.08 -26.22 20.22
C MET A 463 3.99 -26.68 21.68
N GLU A 464 5.01 -26.41 22.48
CA GLU A 464 5.05 -26.72 23.92
C GLU A 464 4.19 -25.72 24.73
N SER A 465 3.57 -24.75 24.05
CA SER A 465 2.54 -23.85 24.58
C SER A 465 1.28 -24.62 25.00
N LYS A 466 0.76 -24.31 26.19
CA LYS A 466 -0.51 -24.87 26.69
C LYS A 466 -1.75 -24.39 25.90
N LYS A 467 -1.60 -23.46 24.94
CA LYS A 467 -2.68 -22.96 24.08
C LYS A 467 -2.71 -23.71 22.75
N SER A 468 -3.88 -24.13 22.29
CA SER A 468 -4.04 -24.70 20.95
C SER A 468 -3.58 -23.70 19.86
N LEU A 469 -3.06 -24.21 18.74
CA LEU A 469 -2.73 -23.39 17.56
C LEU A 469 -3.92 -22.51 17.14
N GLU A 470 -5.15 -23.03 17.24
CA GLU A 470 -6.38 -22.27 17.05
C GLU A 470 -6.43 -21.02 17.92
N GLN A 471 -6.21 -21.15 19.23
CA GLN A 471 -6.25 -20.02 20.15
C GLN A 471 -5.11 -19.03 19.86
N GLN A 472 -3.93 -19.49 19.47
CA GLN A 472 -2.79 -18.62 19.14
C GLN A 472 -3.04 -17.76 17.87
N PHE A 473 -3.73 -18.30 16.86
CA PHE A 473 -4.11 -17.54 15.65
C PHE A 473 -5.38 -16.72 15.83
N LYS A 474 -6.34 -17.23 16.62
CA LYS A 474 -7.51 -16.48 17.08
C LYS A 474 -7.07 -15.22 17.83
N ASP A 475 -6.09 -15.34 18.73
CA ASP A 475 -5.52 -14.21 19.50
C ASP A 475 -4.86 -13.14 18.59
N LYS A 476 -4.37 -13.50 17.39
CA LYS A 476 -3.84 -12.54 16.38
C LYS A 476 -4.91 -11.81 15.57
N HIS A 477 -6.17 -12.27 15.64
CA HIS A 477 -7.33 -11.69 14.96
C HIS A 477 -8.42 -11.22 15.93
N ILE A 478 -8.14 -11.32 17.22
CA ILE A 478 -8.92 -10.76 18.30
C ILE A 478 -8.23 -9.48 18.75
N ARG A 479 -9.04 -8.44 18.96
CA ARG A 479 -8.59 -7.22 19.63
C ARG A 479 -8.11 -7.60 21.04
N ASN A 480 -6.90 -7.20 21.41
CA ASN A 480 -6.47 -7.29 22.79
C ASN A 480 -7.20 -6.22 23.62
N ASP A 481 -8.30 -6.60 24.27
CA ASP A 481 -9.11 -5.72 25.13
C ASP A 481 -8.33 -5.21 26.35
N SER A 482 -7.25 -5.89 26.75
CA SER A 482 -6.42 -5.48 27.88
C SER A 482 -5.30 -4.51 27.47
N LEU A 483 -5.17 -4.15 26.18
CA LEU A 483 -4.18 -3.16 25.75
C LEU A 483 -4.60 -1.77 26.27
N PRO A 484 -3.85 -1.17 27.22
CA PRO A 484 -4.25 0.11 27.79
C PRO A 484 -4.21 1.21 26.73
N ALA A 485 -5.12 2.17 26.86
CA ALA A 485 -5.07 3.37 26.04
C ALA A 485 -3.77 4.16 26.35
N PRO A 486 -3.08 4.72 25.33
CA PRO A 486 -1.83 5.44 25.55
C PRO A 486 -2.03 6.70 26.39
N LEU A 487 -1.20 6.86 27.42
CA LEU A 487 -1.23 8.01 28.31
C LEU A 487 0.03 8.86 28.11
N ALA A 488 -0.13 10.08 27.59
CA ALA A 488 0.97 11.02 27.48
C ALA A 488 1.41 11.52 28.86
N ALA A 489 2.73 11.65 29.06
CA ALA A 489 3.26 12.32 30.24
C ALA A 489 2.82 13.79 30.27
N LYS A 490 2.45 14.29 31.46
CA LYS A 490 2.23 15.72 31.69
C LYS A 490 3.57 16.37 32.03
N VAL A 491 4.04 17.25 31.15
CA VAL A 491 5.28 18.04 31.33
C VAL A 491 4.89 19.51 31.17
N PRO A 492 4.47 20.18 32.25
CA PRO A 492 3.98 21.56 32.19
C PRO A 492 5.01 22.51 31.58
N SER A 493 4.64 23.15 30.48
CA SER A 493 5.33 24.31 29.92
C SER A 493 4.45 25.54 30.13
N SER A 494 5.03 26.70 30.45
CA SER A 494 4.24 27.91 30.69
C SER A 494 4.92 29.16 30.18
N PHE A 495 4.11 30.12 29.73
CA PHE A 495 4.56 31.46 29.35
C PHE A 495 3.56 32.52 29.79
N LYS A 496 3.99 33.79 29.86
CA LYS A 496 3.10 34.91 30.20
C LYS A 496 2.59 35.60 28.95
N ILE A 497 1.29 35.85 28.89
CA ILE A 497 0.64 36.63 27.84
C ILE A 497 -0.53 37.43 28.43
N HIS A 498 -0.69 38.70 28.05
CA HIS A 498 -1.78 39.57 28.54
C HIS A 498 -1.94 39.65 30.07
N LYS A 499 -0.83 39.47 30.81
CA LYS A 499 -0.76 39.36 32.29
C LYS A 499 -1.33 38.06 32.87
N GLU A 500 -1.66 37.08 32.03
CA GLU A 500 -2.04 35.72 32.40
C GLU A 500 -0.83 34.76 32.23
N THR A 501 -0.74 33.73 33.07
CA THR A 501 0.15 32.59 32.85
C THR A 501 -0.62 31.53 32.08
N TYR A 502 -0.20 31.25 30.85
CA TYR A 502 -0.73 30.16 30.03
C TYR A 502 0.11 28.91 30.24
N THR A 503 -0.52 27.77 30.55
CA THR A 503 0.13 26.49 30.83
C THR A 503 -0.33 25.41 29.87
N ASP A 504 0.62 24.68 29.28
CA ASP A 504 0.41 23.57 28.36
C ASP A 504 1.19 22.33 28.84
N ASP A 505 0.46 21.34 29.35
CA ASP A 505 1.02 20.07 29.87
C ASP A 505 1.60 19.16 28.78
N TYR A 506 1.24 19.40 27.52
CA TYR A 506 1.58 18.53 26.39
C TYR A 506 2.42 19.25 25.34
N ALA A 507 2.99 20.42 25.67
CA ALA A 507 3.83 21.22 24.78
C ALA A 507 5.01 20.42 24.17
N TRP A 508 5.51 19.42 24.92
CA TRP A 508 6.62 18.55 24.51
C TRP A 508 6.31 17.68 23.28
N LEU A 509 5.03 17.49 22.92
CA LEU A 509 4.64 16.75 21.72
C LEU A 509 4.93 17.52 20.41
N LYS A 510 5.12 18.84 20.48
CA LYS A 510 5.45 19.70 19.35
C LYS A 510 6.95 19.65 19.05
N ASP A 511 7.31 19.01 17.94
CA ASP A 511 8.64 19.08 17.34
C ASP A 511 8.53 19.42 15.85
N THR A 512 8.89 20.66 15.51
CA THR A 512 8.82 21.20 14.14
C THR A 512 10.08 20.96 13.33
N LYS A 513 11.18 20.51 13.96
CA LYS A 513 12.49 20.40 13.31
C LYS A 513 12.75 19.00 12.81
N ASN A 514 12.60 17.99 13.69
CA ASN A 514 12.90 16.62 13.33
C ASN A 514 12.14 15.61 14.20
N PRO A 515 10.81 15.55 14.08
CA PRO A 515 9.99 14.71 14.95
C PRO A 515 10.37 13.23 14.87
N LYS A 516 10.84 12.73 13.71
CA LYS A 516 11.29 11.33 13.55
C LYS A 516 12.47 10.95 14.45
N GLN A 517 13.33 11.91 14.82
CA GLN A 517 14.46 11.69 15.73
C GLN A 517 14.10 11.90 17.20
N ASN A 518 12.94 12.49 17.49
CA ASN A 518 12.46 12.74 18.83
C ASN A 518 11.81 11.49 19.41
N LYS A 519 12.58 10.71 20.17
CA LYS A 519 12.16 9.41 20.71
C LYS A 519 10.88 9.51 21.57
N PRO A 520 10.77 10.40 22.58
CA PRO A 520 9.53 10.54 23.36
C PRO A 520 8.28 10.79 22.50
N VAL A 521 8.38 11.69 21.51
CA VAL A 521 7.27 11.99 20.59
C VAL A 521 6.90 10.75 19.78
N MET A 522 7.88 10.12 19.15
CA MET A 522 7.64 8.95 18.31
C MET A 522 7.13 7.75 19.08
N ASP A 523 7.55 7.56 20.33
CA ASP A 523 7.05 6.49 21.18
C ASP A 523 5.56 6.68 21.48
N TYR A 524 5.15 7.90 21.88
CA TYR A 524 3.73 8.21 22.07
C TYR A 524 2.91 7.99 20.80
N LEU A 525 3.38 8.49 19.65
CA LEU A 525 2.68 8.30 18.37
C LEU A 525 2.62 6.83 17.92
N ARG A 526 3.63 6.01 18.24
CA ARG A 526 3.63 4.57 17.96
C ARG A 526 2.67 3.82 18.88
N GLU A 527 2.60 4.18 20.16
CA GLU A 527 1.62 3.63 21.11
C GLU A 527 0.19 3.94 20.66
N GLU A 528 -0.07 5.17 20.22
CA GLU A 528 -1.33 5.60 19.62
C GLU A 528 -1.71 4.78 18.39
N ASN A 529 -0.77 4.63 17.45
CA ASN A 529 -0.97 3.80 16.28
C ASN A 529 -1.18 2.32 16.66
N ALA A 530 -0.47 1.79 17.66
CA ALA A 530 -0.65 0.41 18.13
C ALA A 530 -2.05 0.20 18.72
N TYR A 531 -2.54 1.15 19.52
CA TYR A 531 -3.90 1.14 20.07
C TYR A 531 -4.97 1.19 18.96
N ALA A 532 -4.80 2.08 17.97
CA ALA A 532 -5.67 2.18 16.82
C ALA A 532 -5.64 0.91 15.93
N VAL A 533 -4.47 0.32 15.72
CA VAL A 533 -4.31 -0.94 14.98
C VAL A 533 -5.01 -2.08 15.71
N ASN A 534 -4.79 -2.22 17.02
CA ASN A 534 -5.42 -3.23 17.87
C ASN A 534 -6.95 -3.19 17.77
N TYR A 535 -7.55 -1.98 17.89
CA TYR A 535 -8.99 -1.82 17.76
C TYR A 535 -9.52 -2.25 16.38
N ASN A 536 -8.71 -2.11 15.34
CA ASN A 536 -9.10 -2.40 13.96
C ASN A 536 -8.80 -3.83 13.50
N ILE A 537 -8.13 -4.65 14.31
CA ILE A 537 -7.89 -6.07 14.02
C ILE A 537 -9.18 -6.80 13.59
N PRO A 538 -10.28 -6.78 14.39
CA PRO A 538 -11.53 -7.46 14.00
C PRO A 538 -12.20 -6.84 12.76
N LEU A 539 -11.87 -5.58 12.42
CA LEU A 539 -12.48 -4.84 11.31
C LEU A 539 -11.77 -5.06 9.97
N LYS A 540 -10.65 -5.80 9.91
CA LYS A 540 -9.90 -6.03 8.65
C LYS A 540 -10.75 -6.65 7.55
N LYS A 541 -11.73 -7.49 7.88
CA LYS A 541 -12.64 -8.07 6.88
C LYS A 541 -13.60 -7.02 6.30
N SER A 542 -14.22 -6.18 7.14
CA SER A 542 -15.12 -5.13 6.66
C SER A 542 -14.36 -4.08 5.86
N GLN A 543 -13.18 -3.66 6.31
CA GLN A 543 -12.30 -2.74 5.59
C GLN A 543 -12.00 -3.23 4.15
N ARG A 544 -11.59 -4.50 4.00
CA ARG A 544 -11.34 -5.08 2.67
C ARG A 544 -12.61 -5.11 1.81
N THR A 545 -13.75 -5.49 2.37
CA THR A 545 -15.02 -5.51 1.63
C THR A 545 -15.42 -4.11 1.15
N ILE A 546 -15.39 -3.12 2.06
CA ILE A 546 -15.76 -1.74 1.77
C ILE A 546 -14.81 -1.16 0.72
N TYR A 547 -13.51 -1.34 0.88
CA TYR A 547 -12.56 -0.87 -0.14
C TYR A 547 -12.87 -1.47 -1.52
N LYS A 548 -13.12 -2.78 -1.60
CA LYS A 548 -13.42 -3.47 -2.86
C LYS A 548 -14.62 -2.82 -3.55
N GLN A 549 -15.60 -2.36 -2.77
CA GLN A 549 -16.77 -1.64 -3.27
C GLN A 549 -16.41 -0.21 -3.69
N LEU A 550 -15.62 0.52 -2.90
CA LEU A 550 -15.19 1.88 -3.23
C LEU A 550 -14.36 1.94 -4.53
N VAL A 551 -13.45 0.99 -4.74
CA VAL A 551 -12.61 0.96 -5.94
C VAL A 551 -13.37 0.57 -7.21
N ARG A 552 -14.55 -0.06 -7.10
CA ARG A 552 -15.38 -0.34 -8.29
C ARG A 552 -15.85 0.93 -8.99
N SER A 553 -15.94 2.06 -8.29
CA SER A 553 -16.27 3.35 -8.92
C SER A 553 -15.06 4.06 -9.52
N LEU A 554 -13.85 3.49 -9.44
CA LEU A 554 -12.66 4.06 -10.06
C LEU A 554 -12.52 3.50 -11.48
N ASP A 555 -12.28 4.37 -12.46
CA ASP A 555 -11.82 3.94 -13.77
C ASP A 555 -10.35 3.49 -13.67
N LYS A 556 -10.17 2.18 -13.63
CA LYS A 556 -8.86 1.54 -13.50
C LYS A 556 -7.96 1.89 -14.68
N ASN A 557 -8.51 1.94 -15.89
CA ASN A 557 -7.80 2.29 -17.12
C ASN A 557 -8.30 3.63 -17.65
N SER A 558 -7.75 4.74 -17.15
CA SER A 558 -8.25 6.08 -17.48
C SER A 558 -7.24 6.89 -18.26
N VAL A 559 -7.73 7.73 -19.19
CA VAL A 559 -6.93 8.70 -19.94
C VAL A 559 -7.47 10.10 -19.66
N SER A 560 -6.59 11.07 -19.40
CA SER A 560 -7.00 12.47 -19.20
C SER A 560 -7.57 13.07 -20.49
N LEU A 561 -8.29 14.18 -20.38
CA LEU A 561 -8.58 14.98 -21.58
C LEU A 561 -7.24 15.51 -22.13
N PRO A 562 -7.02 15.41 -23.46
CA PRO A 562 -5.83 15.98 -24.06
C PRO A 562 -5.85 17.50 -23.99
N VAL A 563 -4.69 18.08 -23.70
CA VAL A 563 -4.44 19.51 -23.72
C VAL A 563 -3.56 19.82 -24.92
N GLU A 564 -4.09 20.62 -25.85
CA GLU A 564 -3.33 21.08 -27.01
C GLU A 564 -2.56 22.36 -26.65
N LYS A 565 -1.24 22.36 -26.91
CA LYS A 565 -0.37 23.50 -26.65
C LYS A 565 0.84 23.45 -27.58
N ASN A 566 1.12 24.57 -28.24
CA ASN A 566 2.30 24.78 -29.10
C ASN A 566 2.54 23.65 -30.13
N GLY A 567 1.47 23.14 -30.78
CA GLY A 567 1.58 22.08 -31.79
C GLY A 567 1.65 20.65 -31.24
N TYR A 568 1.50 20.45 -29.93
CA TYR A 568 1.47 19.15 -29.28
C TYR A 568 0.19 18.93 -28.49
N SER A 569 -0.23 17.67 -28.37
CA SER A 569 -1.31 17.20 -27.51
C SER A 569 -0.73 16.46 -26.31
N TYR A 570 -1.02 16.93 -25.09
CA TYR A 570 -0.51 16.39 -23.82
C TYR A 570 -1.63 15.70 -23.03
N TYR A 571 -1.36 14.54 -22.45
CA TYR A 571 -2.32 13.82 -21.61
C TYR A 571 -1.62 12.87 -20.67
N SER A 572 -2.35 12.34 -19.70
CA SER A 572 -1.89 11.27 -18.81
C SER A 572 -2.76 10.03 -18.95
N ARG A 573 -2.19 8.87 -18.60
CA ARG A 573 -2.88 7.58 -18.52
C ARG A 573 -2.62 6.95 -17.17
N TYR A 574 -3.60 6.20 -16.68
CA TYR A 574 -3.42 5.17 -15.67
C TYR A 574 -3.80 3.83 -16.28
N ASN A 575 -2.99 2.79 -16.05
CA ASN A 575 -3.37 1.40 -16.26
C ASN A 575 -3.92 0.80 -14.97
N GLU A 576 -4.57 -0.36 -15.04
CA GLU A 576 -5.30 -0.95 -13.90
C GLU A 576 -4.50 -1.03 -12.59
N ASP A 577 -3.23 -1.42 -12.61
CA ASP A 577 -2.44 -1.61 -11.39
C ASP A 577 -1.65 -0.36 -10.94
N ASP A 578 -1.64 0.70 -11.74
CA ASP A 578 -0.85 1.90 -11.47
C ASP A 578 -1.40 2.69 -10.26
N GLU A 579 -0.56 3.12 -9.32
CA GLU A 579 -0.93 4.11 -8.29
C GLU A 579 -0.85 5.55 -8.83
N TYR A 580 -0.01 5.76 -9.83
CA TYR A 580 0.40 7.07 -10.32
C TYR A 580 0.25 7.21 -11.84
N PRO A 581 0.14 8.43 -12.37
CA PRO A 581 -0.06 8.62 -13.80
C PRO A 581 1.23 8.40 -14.60
N ILE A 582 1.06 8.04 -15.87
CA ILE A 582 2.11 8.16 -16.89
C ILE A 582 1.71 9.31 -17.82
N TYR A 583 2.63 10.26 -18.04
CA TYR A 583 2.41 11.44 -18.87
C TYR A 583 2.95 11.22 -20.28
N TYR A 584 2.19 11.66 -21.27
CA TYR A 584 2.49 11.50 -22.70
C TYR A 584 2.29 12.81 -23.47
N ARG A 585 2.93 12.89 -24.64
CA ARG A 585 2.58 13.85 -25.69
C ARG A 585 2.55 13.22 -27.09
N LYS A 586 1.90 13.92 -28.02
CA LYS A 586 1.89 13.64 -29.46
C LYS A 586 2.03 14.95 -30.24
N ALA A 587 2.80 14.96 -31.31
CA ALA A 587 2.80 16.11 -32.22
C ALA A 587 1.51 16.12 -33.05
N ILE A 588 1.02 17.31 -33.36
CA ILE A 588 -0.16 17.55 -34.18
C ILE A 588 0.34 17.95 -35.58
N SER A 589 0.08 17.13 -36.59
CA SER A 589 0.46 17.46 -37.98
C SER A 589 -0.48 18.51 -38.59
N ASN A 590 -0.04 19.12 -39.69
CA ASN A 590 -0.80 20.15 -40.42
C ASN A 590 -2.17 19.68 -40.96
N ASN A 591 -2.39 18.37 -41.10
CA ASN A 591 -3.69 17.78 -41.48
C ASN A 591 -4.49 17.26 -40.27
N GLY A 592 -4.09 17.59 -39.04
CA GLY A 592 -4.76 17.18 -37.81
C GLY A 592 -4.50 15.72 -37.40
N ALA A 593 -3.63 14.99 -38.10
CA ALA A 593 -3.22 13.65 -37.72
C ALA A 593 -2.20 13.70 -36.57
N THR A 594 -2.37 12.87 -35.55
CA THR A 594 -1.39 12.79 -34.46
C THR A 594 -0.26 11.83 -34.81
N THR A 595 0.97 12.20 -34.50
CA THR A 595 2.16 11.34 -34.69
C THR A 595 2.27 10.26 -33.59
N LYS A 596 3.39 9.53 -33.56
CA LYS A 596 3.71 8.52 -32.53
C LYS A 596 3.64 9.14 -31.12
N GLU A 597 3.08 8.38 -30.19
CA GLU A 597 3.05 8.71 -28.75
C GLU A 597 4.47 8.77 -28.17
N GLU A 598 4.77 9.83 -27.41
CA GLU A 598 6.03 10.01 -26.68
C GLU A 598 5.74 10.02 -25.17
N GLU A 599 6.41 9.15 -24.41
CA GLU A 599 6.34 9.16 -22.95
C GLU A 599 7.19 10.30 -22.39
N ILE A 600 6.57 11.16 -21.57
CA ILE A 600 7.23 12.27 -20.90
C ILE A 600 7.72 11.87 -19.51
N LEU A 601 6.87 11.21 -18.71
CA LEU A 601 7.16 10.95 -17.31
C LEU A 601 6.36 9.74 -16.82
N ASN A 602 7.03 8.69 -16.36
CA ASN A 602 6.41 7.56 -15.70
C ASN A 602 6.63 7.64 -14.19
N VAL A 603 5.59 8.06 -13.45
CA VAL A 603 5.68 8.26 -12.00
C VAL A 603 5.76 6.92 -11.26
N ASN A 604 5.21 5.83 -11.83
CA ASN A 604 5.30 4.49 -11.24
C ASN A 604 6.74 3.92 -11.26
N GLU A 605 7.56 4.36 -12.21
CA GLU A 605 8.99 4.01 -12.23
C GLU A 605 9.79 4.84 -11.22
N LEU A 606 9.44 6.12 -11.07
CA LEU A 606 10.16 7.06 -10.19
C LEU A 606 9.86 6.90 -8.70
N VAL A 607 8.75 6.26 -8.34
CA VAL A 607 8.36 5.98 -6.94
C VAL A 607 9.10 4.78 -6.32
N LYS A 608 9.73 3.92 -7.14
CA LYS A 608 10.42 2.71 -6.64
C LYS A 608 11.35 3.07 -5.47
N GLU A 609 11.24 2.30 -4.38
CA GLU A 609 12.02 2.46 -3.13
C GLU A 609 11.71 3.72 -2.30
N LYS A 610 10.62 4.44 -2.57
CA LYS A 610 10.22 5.64 -1.79
C LYS A 610 8.93 5.40 -0.99
N GLU A 611 8.91 5.84 0.27
CA GLU A 611 7.72 5.73 1.15
C GLU A 611 6.60 6.70 0.75
N PHE A 612 6.96 7.87 0.22
CA PHE A 612 6.05 8.85 -0.35
C PHE A 612 6.63 9.36 -1.67
N TYR A 613 5.77 9.53 -2.67
CA TYR A 613 6.18 10.16 -3.92
C TYR A 613 5.02 10.83 -4.62
N SER A 614 5.24 12.05 -5.07
CA SER A 614 4.37 12.76 -6.00
C SER A 614 5.24 13.45 -7.03
N ALA A 615 4.91 13.27 -8.30
CA ALA A 615 5.53 14.00 -9.38
C ALA A 615 4.48 14.36 -10.43
N SER A 616 4.57 15.58 -10.95
CA SER A 616 3.70 16.04 -12.03
C SER A 616 4.48 16.88 -13.04
N THR A 617 3.98 16.90 -14.28
CA THR A 617 4.56 17.73 -15.35
C THR A 617 4.05 19.16 -15.25
N GLY A 618 4.96 20.10 -15.49
CA GLY A 618 4.72 21.54 -15.46
C GLY A 618 4.68 22.17 -16.85
N SER A 619 5.09 23.43 -16.94
CA SER A 619 5.17 24.16 -18.21
C SER A 619 6.31 23.65 -19.11
N VAL A 620 5.97 23.49 -20.38
CA VAL A 620 6.88 23.21 -21.49
C VAL A 620 7.53 24.51 -21.99
N SER A 621 8.80 24.45 -22.39
CA SER A 621 9.53 25.57 -23.02
C SER A 621 8.87 26.02 -24.34
N PRO A 622 9.10 27.27 -24.78
CA PRO A 622 8.52 27.78 -26.02
C PRO A 622 8.82 26.92 -27.26
N ASN A 623 10.03 26.39 -27.39
CA ASN A 623 10.46 25.48 -28.46
C ASN A 623 9.98 24.02 -28.33
N ASN A 624 9.24 23.67 -27.28
CA ASN A 624 8.76 22.31 -26.98
C ASN A 624 9.86 21.26 -26.69
N GLU A 625 11.07 21.67 -26.37
CA GLU A 625 12.18 20.73 -26.15
C GLU A 625 12.36 20.36 -24.67
N LEU A 626 11.95 21.24 -23.75
CA LEU A 626 12.11 21.05 -22.32
C LEU A 626 10.76 21.04 -21.60
N ILE A 627 10.64 20.23 -20.56
CA ILE A 627 9.50 20.26 -19.65
C ILE A 627 9.96 20.33 -18.20
N THR A 628 9.24 21.11 -17.42
CA THR A 628 9.44 21.14 -15.96
C THR A 628 8.72 19.96 -15.30
N VAL A 629 9.30 19.42 -14.23
CA VAL A 629 8.72 18.37 -13.39
C VAL A 629 8.80 18.83 -11.94
N PHE A 630 7.65 18.89 -11.28
CA PHE A 630 7.57 19.19 -9.85
C PHE A 630 7.59 17.86 -9.09
N GLU A 631 8.62 17.63 -8.28
CA GLU A 631 8.82 16.41 -7.51
C GLU A 631 8.70 16.69 -6.00
N ASN A 632 8.04 15.78 -5.29
CA ASN A 632 7.95 15.77 -3.83
C ASN A 632 8.13 14.34 -3.32
N THR A 633 9.13 14.14 -2.47
CA THR A 633 9.52 12.83 -1.89
C THR A 633 9.22 12.70 -0.41
N THR A 634 8.75 13.78 0.23
CA THR A 634 8.63 13.89 1.70
C THR A 634 7.17 13.97 2.15
N GLY A 635 6.25 14.37 1.29
CA GLY A 635 4.84 14.60 1.65
C GLY A 635 4.58 15.98 2.27
N THR A 636 5.61 16.79 2.48
CA THR A 636 5.49 18.21 2.86
C THR A 636 5.04 19.06 1.67
N ASP A 637 4.62 20.31 1.86
CA ASP A 637 4.36 21.24 0.74
C ASP A 637 5.66 21.80 0.07
N GLU A 638 6.80 21.11 0.22
CA GLU A 638 8.07 21.41 -0.48
C GLU A 638 8.17 20.63 -1.80
N TYR A 639 8.41 21.35 -2.90
CA TYR A 639 8.64 20.76 -4.21
C TYR A 639 10.02 21.13 -4.74
N THR A 640 10.64 20.16 -5.42
CA THR A 640 11.83 20.36 -6.25
C THR A 640 11.40 20.44 -7.72
N LEU A 641 11.79 21.51 -8.39
CA LEU A 641 11.73 21.62 -9.84
C LEU A 641 12.90 20.85 -10.45
N LYS A 642 12.60 19.91 -11.32
CA LYS A 642 13.54 19.30 -12.26
C LYS A 642 13.18 19.71 -13.68
N ILE A 643 14.17 19.73 -14.56
CA ILE A 643 13.98 20.04 -15.97
C ILE A 643 14.34 18.82 -16.79
N LYS A 644 13.41 18.37 -17.64
CA LYS A 644 13.59 17.21 -18.48
C LYS A 644 13.70 17.62 -19.93
N ASP A 645 14.78 17.19 -20.58
CA ASP A 645 14.97 17.27 -22.03
C ASP A 645 14.18 16.15 -22.70
N LEU A 646 13.25 16.53 -23.57
CA LEU A 646 12.33 15.64 -24.25
C LEU A 646 12.93 14.98 -25.50
N LYS A 647 14.05 15.50 -26.03
CA LYS A 647 14.78 14.86 -27.12
C LYS A 647 15.63 13.70 -26.61
N THR A 648 16.37 13.93 -25.52
CA THR A 648 17.24 12.92 -24.91
C THR A 648 16.51 12.03 -23.89
N ASN A 649 15.29 12.42 -23.49
CA ASN A 649 14.49 11.78 -22.45
C ASN A 649 15.22 11.73 -21.09
N SER A 650 16.06 12.73 -20.80
CA SER A 650 16.91 12.78 -19.60
C SER A 650 16.67 14.06 -18.80
N PHE A 651 16.91 14.01 -17.48
CA PHE A 651 16.87 15.21 -16.65
C PHE A 651 18.16 16.01 -16.83
N LEU A 652 18.04 17.33 -16.98
CA LEU A 652 19.15 18.26 -16.93
C LEU A 652 19.74 18.31 -15.51
N LYS A 653 20.94 18.89 -15.37
CA LYS A 653 21.59 19.08 -14.06
C LYS A 653 20.86 20.11 -13.20
N ASP A 654 20.15 21.04 -13.84
CA ASP A 654 19.37 22.09 -13.23
C ASP A 654 18.28 21.51 -12.31
N SER A 655 18.33 21.90 -11.05
CA SER A 655 17.39 21.49 -10.02
C SER A 655 17.19 22.62 -9.03
N ILE A 656 15.93 23.01 -8.79
CA ILE A 656 15.58 24.14 -7.92
C ILE A 656 14.67 23.64 -6.81
N ASN A 657 15.13 23.71 -5.57
CA ASN A 657 14.34 23.31 -4.41
C ASN A 657 13.43 24.45 -3.93
N ARG A 658 12.34 24.09 -3.24
CA ARG A 658 11.38 25.03 -2.65
C ARG A 658 10.78 25.96 -3.69
N ILE A 659 10.17 25.36 -4.70
CA ILE A 659 9.51 26.09 -5.79
C ILE A 659 7.99 26.16 -5.59
N GLY A 660 7.37 27.28 -5.96
CA GLY A 660 5.91 27.42 -5.99
C GLY A 660 5.33 27.34 -7.41
N ASN A 661 5.73 28.24 -8.29
CA ASN A 661 5.24 28.36 -9.67
C ASN A 661 6.39 28.67 -10.65
N VAL A 662 6.23 28.37 -11.94
CA VAL A 662 7.21 28.66 -13.01
C VAL A 662 6.51 29.22 -14.27
N ILE A 663 7.15 30.20 -14.92
CA ILE A 663 6.81 30.66 -16.28
C ILE A 663 8.06 30.82 -17.16
N TRP A 664 8.06 30.21 -18.34
CA TRP A 664 9.11 30.44 -19.33
C TRP A 664 9.07 31.85 -19.90
N LEU A 665 10.24 32.50 -19.94
CA LEU A 665 10.46 33.77 -20.64
C LEU A 665 10.83 33.49 -22.10
N ASP A 666 11.82 32.61 -22.29
CA ASP A 666 12.31 32.13 -23.58
C ASP A 666 12.75 30.65 -23.44
N ASP A 667 13.60 30.15 -24.34
CA ASP A 667 14.06 28.75 -24.34
C ASP A 667 15.21 28.48 -23.35
N THR A 668 15.80 29.51 -22.75
CA THR A 668 16.95 29.39 -21.83
C THR A 668 16.71 30.03 -20.46
N ARG A 669 15.63 30.80 -20.28
CA ARG A 669 15.31 31.52 -19.04
C ARG A 669 13.85 31.35 -18.62
N PHE A 670 13.62 31.28 -17.31
CA PHE A 670 12.28 31.29 -16.73
C PHE A 670 12.22 32.06 -15.41
N LEU A 671 11.03 32.59 -15.09
CA LEU A 671 10.73 33.11 -13.76
C LEU A 671 10.11 32.01 -12.91
N TYR A 672 10.40 32.03 -11.61
CA TYR A 672 9.78 31.14 -10.65
C TYR A 672 9.52 31.82 -9.31
N THR A 673 8.58 31.29 -8.54
CA THR A 673 8.42 31.69 -7.14
C THR A 673 9.19 30.78 -6.21
N ASN A 674 9.96 31.36 -5.29
CA ASN A 674 10.66 30.62 -4.25
C ASN A 674 9.85 30.61 -2.95
N VAL A 675 9.86 29.45 -2.32
CA VAL A 675 9.17 29.14 -1.06
C VAL A 675 10.16 29.20 0.10
N GLU A 676 9.75 29.86 1.19
CA GLU A 676 10.50 29.95 2.43
C GLU A 676 10.64 28.58 3.09
N LYS A 677 11.79 28.33 3.74
CA LYS A 677 12.09 27.03 4.33
C LYS A 677 11.19 26.70 5.52
N ASP A 678 10.96 27.68 6.41
CA ASP A 678 10.31 27.43 7.69
C ASP A 678 8.79 27.62 7.62
N THR A 679 8.33 28.61 6.84
CA THR A 679 6.92 29.03 6.76
C THR A 679 6.18 28.51 5.53
N TYR A 680 6.89 27.94 4.55
CA TYR A 680 6.35 27.51 3.25
C TYR A 680 5.62 28.63 2.47
N ARG A 681 5.87 29.89 2.82
CA ARG A 681 5.33 31.06 2.13
C ARG A 681 6.10 31.29 0.84
N SER A 682 5.40 31.44 -0.29
CA SER A 682 6.03 31.94 -1.52
C SER A 682 6.31 33.43 -1.35
N SER A 683 7.57 33.84 -1.20
CA SER A 683 7.92 35.23 -0.90
C SER A 683 8.77 35.93 -1.95
N LYS A 684 9.40 35.18 -2.86
CA LYS A 684 10.30 35.76 -3.87
C LYS A 684 9.91 35.33 -5.27
N VAL A 685 10.11 36.23 -6.23
CA VAL A 685 10.17 35.91 -7.66
C VAL A 685 11.62 35.98 -8.09
N MET A 686 12.11 34.87 -8.63
CA MET A 686 13.47 34.68 -9.07
C MET A 686 13.49 34.41 -10.57
N GLN A 687 14.59 34.73 -11.25
CA GLN A 687 14.84 34.36 -12.64
C GLN A 687 15.99 33.36 -12.70
N HIS A 688 15.72 32.21 -13.30
CA HIS A 688 16.73 31.18 -13.56
C HIS A 688 17.21 31.22 -15.01
N THR A 689 18.49 30.96 -15.21
CA THR A 689 19.10 30.74 -16.53
C THR A 689 19.65 29.31 -16.59
N LEU A 690 19.26 28.54 -17.60
CA LEU A 690 19.67 27.14 -17.74
C LEU A 690 21.19 26.97 -17.76
N GLY A 691 21.67 25.93 -17.09
CA GLY A 691 23.08 25.58 -16.96
C GLY A 691 23.81 26.33 -15.84
N THR A 692 23.14 27.22 -15.10
CA THR A 692 23.73 27.97 -13.99
C THR A 692 23.31 27.40 -12.62
N ASP A 693 24.09 27.63 -11.57
CA ASP A 693 23.68 27.27 -10.20
C ASP A 693 22.56 28.21 -9.74
N ALA A 694 21.43 27.64 -9.30
CA ALA A 694 20.26 28.37 -8.82
C ALA A 694 20.57 29.37 -7.68
N LYS A 695 21.69 29.19 -6.96
CA LYS A 695 22.16 30.18 -5.96
C LYS A 695 22.52 31.54 -6.57
N ASN A 696 22.81 31.58 -7.87
CA ASN A 696 23.16 32.79 -8.61
C ASN A 696 21.96 33.37 -9.38
N ASP A 697 20.75 32.83 -9.18
CA ASP A 697 19.54 33.31 -9.82
C ASP A 697 19.24 34.77 -9.43
N LEU A 698 18.74 35.54 -10.39
CA LEU A 698 18.45 36.96 -10.20
C LEU A 698 17.14 37.14 -9.42
N LEU A 699 17.18 37.91 -8.33
CA LEU A 699 15.98 38.33 -7.59
C LEU A 699 15.22 39.40 -8.39
N ILE A 700 13.98 39.10 -8.78
CA ILE A 700 13.10 40.03 -9.51
C ILE A 700 12.18 40.79 -8.55
N TYR A 701 11.67 40.10 -7.53
CA TYR A 701 10.76 40.69 -6.54
C TYR A 701 10.84 39.94 -5.21
N GLU A 702 10.71 40.66 -4.10
CA GLU A 702 10.62 40.09 -2.75
C GLU A 702 9.44 40.72 -2.00
N GLU A 703 8.52 39.87 -1.52
CA GLU A 703 7.44 40.24 -0.63
C GLU A 703 7.92 40.23 0.83
N LYS A 704 8.07 41.44 1.38
CA LYS A 704 8.57 41.66 2.74
C LYS A 704 7.50 41.49 3.81
N ASP A 705 6.23 41.67 3.47
CA ASP A 705 5.12 41.45 4.40
C ASP A 705 4.82 39.95 4.51
N THR A 706 5.00 39.41 5.72
CA THR A 706 4.80 37.98 6.01
C THR A 706 3.34 37.54 5.92
N GLY A 707 2.38 38.48 5.88
CA GLY A 707 0.96 38.19 5.64
C GLY A 707 0.63 37.99 4.15
N PHE A 708 1.57 38.28 3.24
CA PHE A 708 1.36 38.21 1.80
C PHE A 708 2.18 37.08 1.17
N GLY A 709 1.60 36.43 0.16
CA GLY A 709 2.32 35.51 -0.72
C GLY A 709 2.44 36.08 -2.13
N VAL A 710 3.46 35.65 -2.88
CA VAL A 710 3.66 36.03 -4.27
C VAL A 710 3.40 34.86 -5.23
N SER A 711 2.79 35.17 -6.37
CA SER A 711 2.53 34.25 -7.47
C SER A 711 2.77 34.95 -8.81
N ILE A 712 3.05 34.17 -9.85
CA ILE A 712 3.24 34.67 -11.22
C ILE A 712 2.36 33.89 -12.19
N ARG A 713 1.87 34.56 -13.23
CA ARG A 713 1.10 33.93 -14.31
C ARG A 713 1.25 34.67 -15.62
N LYS A 714 1.11 33.95 -16.74
CA LYS A 714 1.02 34.57 -18.07
C LYS A 714 -0.44 34.83 -18.42
N SER A 715 -0.74 35.94 -19.09
CA SER A 715 -2.07 36.22 -19.60
C SER A 715 -2.50 35.16 -20.63
N LYS A 716 -3.82 34.93 -20.78
CA LYS A 716 -4.34 34.01 -21.80
C LYS A 716 -3.96 34.42 -23.22
N SER A 717 -3.85 35.73 -23.48
CA SER A 717 -3.33 36.30 -24.73
C SER A 717 -1.82 36.06 -24.95
N LYS A 718 -1.11 35.59 -23.92
CA LYS A 718 0.35 35.45 -23.86
C LYS A 718 1.14 36.75 -23.97
N LYS A 719 0.49 37.93 -24.02
CA LYS A 719 1.15 39.24 -24.18
C LYS A 719 1.73 39.82 -22.87
N TYR A 720 1.23 39.37 -21.72
CA TYR A 720 1.61 39.92 -20.42
C TYR A 720 1.94 38.83 -19.42
N ILE A 721 2.88 39.12 -18.52
CA ILE A 721 3.14 38.40 -17.28
C ILE A 721 2.53 39.24 -16.17
N PHE A 722 1.78 38.60 -15.29
CA PHE A 722 1.28 39.20 -14.05
C PHE A 722 2.03 38.62 -12.86
N LEU A 723 2.54 39.49 -12.00
CA LEU A 723 3.03 39.17 -10.67
C LEU A 723 1.95 39.63 -9.69
N ASN A 724 1.40 38.69 -8.92
CA ASN A 724 0.37 38.94 -7.93
C ASN A 724 0.95 38.72 -6.54
N THR A 725 0.88 39.75 -5.70
CA THR A 725 1.10 39.65 -4.26
C THR A 725 -0.23 39.83 -3.53
N SER A 726 -0.57 38.90 -2.65
CA SER A 726 -1.87 38.91 -1.98
C SER A 726 -1.84 38.29 -0.58
N SER A 727 -2.61 38.86 0.33
CA SER A 727 -3.09 38.26 1.57
C SER A 727 -4.51 37.72 1.37
N SER A 728 -5.20 37.31 2.44
CA SER A 728 -6.60 36.86 2.36
C SER A 728 -7.58 38.01 2.09
N THR A 729 -7.20 39.25 2.41
CA THR A 729 -8.07 40.43 2.30
C THR A 729 -7.61 41.47 1.30
N SER A 730 -6.37 41.38 0.82
CA SER A 730 -5.73 42.45 0.04
C SER A 730 -4.88 41.89 -1.10
N SER A 731 -4.87 42.55 -2.24
CA SER A 731 -4.03 42.18 -3.40
C SER A 731 -3.33 43.37 -4.01
N GLU A 732 -2.21 43.11 -4.67
CA GLU A 732 -1.54 44.04 -5.58
C GLU A 732 -0.96 43.27 -6.76
N ILE A 733 -1.27 43.75 -7.96
CA ILE A 733 -0.94 43.09 -9.21
C ILE A 733 -0.05 44.02 -10.03
N TRP A 734 1.06 43.45 -10.45
CA TRP A 734 2.03 44.05 -11.34
C TRP A 734 1.98 43.34 -12.70
N TYR A 735 2.36 44.03 -13.76
CA TYR A 735 2.36 43.50 -15.12
C TYR A 735 3.64 43.86 -15.88
N LEU A 736 4.04 42.97 -16.78
CA LEU A 736 5.18 43.10 -17.67
C LEU A 736 4.80 42.56 -19.05
N LYS A 737 5.25 43.19 -20.13
CA LYS A 737 5.03 42.65 -21.48
C LYS A 737 5.99 41.50 -21.77
N THR A 738 5.49 40.45 -22.41
CA THR A 738 6.29 39.25 -22.68
C THR A 738 7.33 39.42 -23.79
N ASP A 739 7.15 40.38 -24.69
CA ASP A 739 8.11 40.72 -25.75
C ASP A 739 9.23 41.66 -25.25
N GLN A 740 9.08 42.19 -24.03
CA GLN A 740 10.07 43.01 -23.34
C GLN A 740 10.39 42.39 -21.97
N PRO A 741 10.88 41.13 -21.91
CA PRO A 741 11.01 40.38 -20.66
C PRO A 741 12.09 40.93 -19.70
N ASN A 742 12.92 41.88 -20.16
CA ASN A 742 13.94 42.55 -19.35
C ASN A 742 13.48 43.91 -18.80
N ASP A 743 12.27 44.38 -19.14
CA ASP A 743 11.71 45.63 -18.60
C ASP A 743 11.26 45.45 -17.15
N LEU A 744 10.99 46.58 -16.48
CA LEU A 744 10.48 46.58 -15.11
C LEU A 744 8.98 46.29 -15.07
N PHE A 745 8.56 45.53 -14.05
CA PHE A 745 7.15 45.35 -13.75
C PHE A 745 6.49 46.69 -13.39
N SER A 746 5.33 46.95 -13.99
CA SER A 746 4.49 48.12 -13.70
C SER A 746 3.32 47.72 -12.80
N VAL A 747 2.96 48.55 -11.82
CA VAL A 747 1.84 48.26 -10.92
C VAL A 747 0.50 48.65 -11.58
N ILE A 748 -0.51 47.78 -11.50
CA ILE A 748 -1.89 48.12 -11.91
C ILE A 748 -2.47 49.11 -10.90
N LYS A 749 -2.37 48.77 -9.62
CA LYS A 749 -2.80 49.58 -8.49
C LYS A 749 -2.02 49.16 -7.24
N PRO A 750 -1.47 50.10 -6.44
CA PRO A 750 -0.86 49.74 -5.16
C PRO A 750 -1.88 49.11 -4.20
N ARG A 751 -1.44 48.15 -3.37
CA ARG A 751 -2.33 47.46 -2.42
C ARG A 751 -3.03 48.45 -1.48
N LYS A 752 -4.27 48.12 -1.15
CA LYS A 752 -5.04 48.78 -0.08
C LYS A 752 -5.65 47.69 0.79
N LYS A 753 -5.67 47.91 2.11
CA LYS A 753 -6.31 46.99 3.06
C LYS A 753 -7.77 46.71 2.66
N ASN A 754 -8.17 45.45 2.72
CA ASN A 754 -9.52 44.95 2.36
C ASN A 754 -9.90 45.15 0.88
N HIS A 755 -8.92 45.37 -0.01
CA HIS A 755 -9.14 45.48 -1.45
C HIS A 755 -8.55 44.28 -2.19
N LEU A 756 -9.42 43.35 -2.57
CA LEU A 756 -9.11 42.23 -3.45
C LEU A 756 -9.45 42.59 -4.89
N TYR A 757 -8.53 42.29 -5.79
CA TYR A 757 -8.75 42.35 -7.21
C TYR A 757 -7.88 41.37 -8.00
N ALA A 758 -8.38 40.95 -9.16
CA ALA A 758 -7.69 40.05 -10.09
C ALA A 758 -7.77 40.60 -11.51
N VAL A 759 -6.67 40.50 -12.27
CA VAL A 759 -6.55 41.14 -13.59
C VAL A 759 -6.44 40.11 -14.72
N LEU A 760 -7.25 40.31 -15.76
CA LEU A 760 -7.25 39.56 -17.01
C LEU A 760 -6.99 40.52 -18.17
N HIS A 761 -6.53 40.01 -19.30
CA HIS A 761 -6.22 40.83 -20.47
C HIS A 761 -7.07 40.41 -21.67
N HIS A 762 -7.66 41.39 -22.36
CA HIS A 762 -8.36 41.19 -23.63
C HIS A 762 -8.22 42.43 -24.52
N LYS A 763 -7.74 42.21 -25.76
CA LYS A 763 -7.42 43.28 -26.74
C LYS A 763 -6.54 44.36 -26.10
N ASP A 764 -7.02 45.60 -26.04
CA ASP A 764 -6.27 46.76 -25.51
C ASP A 764 -6.70 47.14 -24.09
N HIS A 765 -7.37 46.23 -23.38
CA HIS A 765 -7.89 46.45 -22.04
C HIS A 765 -7.48 45.37 -21.05
N PHE A 766 -7.34 45.79 -19.79
CA PHE A 766 -7.38 44.91 -18.64
C PHE A 766 -8.80 44.84 -18.09
N TYR A 767 -9.27 43.63 -17.80
CA TYR A 767 -10.53 43.36 -17.09
C TYR A 767 -10.19 43.00 -15.65
N ILE A 768 -10.82 43.67 -14.70
CA ILE A 768 -10.48 43.59 -13.29
C ILE A 768 -11.71 43.12 -12.50
N ILE A 769 -11.61 41.96 -11.88
CA ILE A 769 -12.56 41.50 -10.85
C ILE A 769 -12.16 42.22 -9.57
N THR A 770 -13.07 42.91 -8.89
CA THR A 770 -12.72 43.65 -7.68
C THR A 770 -13.85 43.70 -6.66
N ASN A 771 -13.50 43.64 -5.37
CA ASN A 771 -14.44 43.85 -4.27
C ASN A 771 -14.58 45.32 -3.84
N LYS A 772 -13.94 46.26 -4.57
CA LYS A 772 -14.00 47.69 -4.26
C LYS A 772 -15.44 48.16 -4.33
N ASP A 773 -15.94 48.63 -3.18
CA ASP A 773 -17.33 49.06 -2.99
C ASP A 773 -18.33 47.98 -3.45
N ALA A 774 -17.91 46.71 -3.40
CA ALA A 774 -18.69 45.57 -3.88
C ALA A 774 -18.28 44.24 -3.22
N ILE A 775 -18.86 43.91 -2.06
CA ILE A 775 -18.47 42.71 -1.29
C ILE A 775 -18.57 41.40 -2.07
N ASN A 776 -19.56 41.26 -2.95
CA ASN A 776 -19.74 40.10 -3.84
C ASN A 776 -19.05 40.23 -5.20
N PHE A 777 -18.11 41.16 -5.28
CA PHE A 777 -17.33 41.54 -6.45
C PHE A 777 -18.14 42.14 -7.60
N LYS A 778 -17.43 42.92 -8.40
CA LYS A 778 -17.87 43.43 -9.71
C LYS A 778 -16.72 43.28 -10.71
N VAL A 779 -17.03 43.48 -12.00
CA VAL A 779 -16.00 43.49 -13.05
C VAL A 779 -15.96 44.86 -13.70
N VAL A 780 -14.78 45.46 -13.73
CA VAL A 780 -14.47 46.70 -14.45
C VAL A 780 -13.48 46.43 -15.58
N LYS A 781 -13.31 47.35 -16.51
CA LYS A 781 -12.26 47.35 -17.52
C LYS A 781 -11.51 48.68 -17.52
N VAL A 782 -10.26 48.65 -17.97
CA VAL A 782 -9.40 49.83 -18.11
C VAL A 782 -8.43 49.64 -19.27
N ALA A 783 -8.04 50.71 -19.94
CA ALA A 783 -7.08 50.65 -21.05
C ALA A 783 -5.67 50.25 -20.55
N VAL A 784 -4.95 49.41 -21.30
CA VAL A 784 -3.63 48.90 -20.89
C VAL A 784 -2.54 50.00 -20.80
N HIS A 785 -2.76 51.15 -21.44
CA HIS A 785 -1.82 52.28 -21.46
C HIS A 785 -2.11 53.35 -20.39
N ASP A 786 -3.28 53.32 -19.76
CA ASP A 786 -3.63 54.20 -18.64
C ASP A 786 -4.50 53.43 -17.64
N VAL A 787 -3.83 52.67 -16.78
CA VAL A 787 -4.45 51.75 -15.81
C VAL A 787 -5.01 52.46 -14.56
N SER A 788 -5.03 53.80 -14.55
CA SER A 788 -5.51 54.59 -13.43
C SER A 788 -6.92 54.19 -13.01
N GLU A 789 -7.14 54.04 -11.69
CA GLU A 789 -8.44 53.65 -11.11
C GLU A 789 -9.58 54.58 -11.50
N LYS A 790 -9.29 55.87 -11.73
CA LYS A 790 -10.29 56.86 -12.19
C LYS A 790 -10.90 56.52 -13.56
N ASN A 791 -10.21 55.69 -14.35
CA ASN A 791 -10.63 55.27 -15.69
C ASN A 791 -11.28 53.87 -15.66
N TRP A 792 -11.54 53.29 -14.48
CA TRP A 792 -12.19 51.98 -14.39
C TRP A 792 -13.65 52.09 -14.79
N GLU A 793 -14.00 51.49 -15.92
CA GLU A 793 -15.36 51.42 -16.44
C GLU A 793 -16.03 50.12 -16.02
N GLU A 794 -17.22 50.20 -15.43
CA GLU A 794 -17.95 48.99 -15.02
C GLU A 794 -18.47 48.20 -16.22
N VAL A 795 -18.25 46.88 -16.19
CA VAL A 795 -18.68 45.93 -17.23
C VAL A 795 -19.74 44.97 -16.69
N ILE A 796 -19.54 44.46 -15.47
CA ILE A 796 -20.49 43.60 -14.78
C ILE A 796 -20.70 44.21 -13.39
N PRO A 797 -21.90 44.77 -13.11
CA PRO A 797 -22.21 45.33 -11.80
C PRO A 797 -22.25 44.24 -10.73
N GLN A 798 -22.07 44.65 -9.48
CA GLN A 798 -22.39 43.80 -8.34
C GLN A 798 -23.89 43.47 -8.34
N GLN A 799 -24.22 42.27 -7.87
CA GLN A 799 -25.59 41.86 -7.55
C GLN A 799 -25.66 41.39 -6.09
N GLU A 800 -26.71 41.81 -5.38
CA GLU A 800 -26.96 41.36 -4.01
C GLU A 800 -27.16 39.84 -3.96
N GLY A 801 -26.54 39.17 -2.99
CA GLY A 801 -26.62 37.71 -2.83
C GLY A 801 -25.97 36.86 -3.94
N VAL A 802 -25.32 37.47 -4.94
CA VAL A 802 -24.68 36.75 -6.05
C VAL A 802 -23.18 37.06 -6.07
N LEU A 803 -22.37 36.08 -5.66
CA LEU A 803 -20.92 36.18 -5.66
C LEU A 803 -20.34 35.88 -7.04
N ILE A 804 -19.52 36.78 -7.59
CA ILE A 804 -18.69 36.49 -8.75
C ILE A 804 -17.42 35.76 -8.27
N GLN A 805 -17.35 34.46 -8.50
CA GLN A 805 -16.22 33.63 -8.09
C GLN A 805 -15.03 33.70 -9.06
N GLY A 806 -15.29 34.03 -10.33
CA GLY A 806 -14.24 34.15 -11.32
C GLY A 806 -14.77 34.32 -12.73
N LEU A 807 -13.87 34.58 -13.68
CA LEU A 807 -14.22 34.68 -15.09
C LEU A 807 -13.16 34.13 -16.03
N GLN A 808 -13.60 33.71 -17.21
CA GLN A 808 -12.76 33.42 -18.36
C GLN A 808 -13.20 34.30 -19.53
N ILE A 809 -12.22 34.95 -20.16
CA ILE A 809 -12.46 35.81 -21.31
C ILE A 809 -11.99 35.12 -22.61
N PHE A 810 -12.80 35.27 -23.65
CA PHE A 810 -12.61 34.81 -25.02
C PHE A 810 -12.66 36.02 -25.96
N ASP A 811 -12.38 35.83 -27.25
CA ASP A 811 -12.43 36.92 -28.24
C ASP A 811 -13.77 37.68 -28.24
N LYS A 812 -14.89 36.95 -28.14
CA LYS A 812 -16.27 37.44 -28.26
C LYS A 812 -17.13 37.23 -27.01
N TYR A 813 -16.64 36.50 -26.01
CA TYR A 813 -17.44 36.12 -24.85
C TYR A 813 -16.69 36.31 -23.53
N ILE A 814 -17.45 36.56 -22.47
CA ILE A 814 -17.03 36.35 -21.09
C ILE A 814 -17.87 35.22 -20.51
N ALA A 815 -17.23 34.21 -19.94
CA ALA A 815 -17.87 33.23 -19.07
C ALA A 815 -17.60 33.63 -17.61
N VAL A 816 -18.66 33.79 -16.82
CA VAL A 816 -18.63 34.21 -15.42
C VAL A 816 -19.10 33.04 -14.56
N SER A 817 -18.30 32.66 -13.57
CA SER A 817 -18.73 31.73 -12.51
C SER A 817 -19.35 32.55 -11.39
N GLU A 818 -20.61 32.26 -11.09
CA GLU A 818 -21.37 32.93 -10.04
C GLU A 818 -21.86 31.90 -9.02
N LYS A 819 -22.01 32.31 -7.76
CA LYS A 819 -22.64 31.52 -6.71
C LYS A 819 -23.79 32.30 -6.08
N GLU A 820 -24.95 31.66 -6.01
CA GLU A 820 -26.15 32.22 -5.37
C GLU A 820 -26.86 31.10 -4.61
N LYS A 821 -27.24 31.35 -3.34
CA LYS A 821 -28.04 30.41 -2.52
C LYS A 821 -27.48 28.97 -2.50
N ALA A 822 -26.18 28.84 -2.28
CA ALA A 822 -25.43 27.58 -2.29
C ALA A 822 -25.50 26.81 -3.62
N GLN A 823 -25.66 27.51 -4.75
CA GLN A 823 -25.68 26.91 -6.09
C GLN A 823 -24.74 27.67 -7.04
N SER A 824 -23.75 26.97 -7.58
CA SER A 824 -22.85 27.50 -8.60
C SER A 824 -23.54 27.52 -9.96
N ARG A 825 -23.24 28.55 -10.76
CA ARG A 825 -23.81 28.79 -12.10
C ARG A 825 -22.76 29.40 -13.02
N ILE A 826 -22.89 29.16 -14.33
CA ILE A 826 -22.05 29.81 -15.34
C ILE A 826 -22.91 30.69 -16.23
N LYS A 827 -22.60 31.99 -16.25
CA LYS A 827 -23.21 33.00 -17.11
C LYS A 827 -22.30 33.30 -18.29
N ILE A 828 -22.84 33.27 -19.49
CA ILE A 828 -22.14 33.62 -20.73
C ILE A 828 -22.62 34.98 -21.20
N ILE A 829 -21.71 35.91 -21.40
CA ILE A 829 -21.95 37.27 -21.89
C ILE A 829 -21.27 37.40 -23.25
N ASN A 830 -22.01 37.80 -24.28
CA ASN A 830 -21.44 38.13 -25.58
C ASN A 830 -21.01 39.60 -25.60
N LEU A 831 -19.73 39.85 -25.87
CA LEU A 831 -19.11 41.18 -25.82
C LEU A 831 -19.51 42.10 -26.97
N GLU A 832 -20.02 41.57 -28.08
CA GLU A 832 -20.43 42.36 -29.24
C GLU A 832 -21.87 42.88 -29.10
N THR A 833 -22.75 42.09 -28.46
CA THR A 833 -24.19 42.36 -28.35
C THR A 833 -24.64 42.72 -26.94
N ASN A 834 -23.76 42.55 -25.93
CA ASN A 834 -24.06 42.63 -24.49
C ASN A 834 -25.21 41.71 -24.01
N LYS A 835 -25.64 40.74 -24.84
CA LYS A 835 -26.63 39.73 -24.44
C LYS A 835 -25.97 38.66 -23.58
N SER A 836 -26.70 38.16 -22.57
CA SER A 836 -26.21 37.10 -21.69
C SER A 836 -27.20 35.94 -21.53
N HIS A 837 -26.71 34.79 -21.10
CA HIS A 837 -27.52 33.63 -20.72
C HIS A 837 -26.77 32.70 -19.77
N PHE A 838 -27.50 31.96 -18.94
CA PHE A 838 -26.92 30.89 -18.11
C PHE A 838 -26.84 29.56 -18.88
N ILE A 839 -25.83 28.76 -18.56
CA ILE A 839 -25.80 27.35 -18.97
C ILE A 839 -26.90 26.61 -18.21
N LYS A 840 -27.86 26.01 -18.95
CA LYS A 840 -28.97 25.26 -18.36
C LYS A 840 -28.55 23.86 -17.94
N ILE A 841 -28.80 23.54 -16.68
CA ILE A 841 -28.65 22.21 -16.09
C ILE A 841 -30.06 21.65 -15.79
N LYS A 842 -30.23 20.33 -15.92
CA LYS A 842 -31.53 19.66 -15.75
C LYS A 842 -31.83 19.32 -14.29
N GLU A 843 -30.80 18.95 -13.53
CA GLU A 843 -30.93 18.62 -12.10
C GLU A 843 -30.95 19.91 -11.27
N ASP A 844 -31.68 19.90 -10.15
CA ASP A 844 -31.84 21.08 -9.28
C ASP A 844 -30.61 21.33 -8.40
N PHE A 845 -29.89 20.26 -8.02
CA PHE A 845 -28.73 20.31 -7.14
C PHE A 845 -27.51 19.72 -7.84
N TYR A 846 -26.50 20.55 -8.07
CA TYR A 846 -25.34 20.15 -8.84
C TYR A 846 -24.12 21.04 -8.57
N ASN A 847 -22.96 20.56 -9.00
CA ASN A 847 -21.74 21.35 -9.10
C ASN A 847 -21.49 21.65 -10.58
N ILE A 848 -21.13 22.89 -10.87
CA ILE A 848 -20.68 23.31 -12.20
C ILE A 848 -19.46 24.21 -12.05
N SER A 849 -18.45 23.99 -12.87
CA SER A 849 -17.24 24.79 -12.86
C SER A 849 -16.66 24.93 -14.26
N MET A 850 -15.95 26.03 -14.52
CA MET A 850 -15.24 26.21 -15.79
C MET A 850 -14.04 25.26 -15.85
N GLY A 851 -13.86 24.60 -16.99
CA GLY A 851 -12.71 23.74 -17.24
C GLY A 851 -11.49 24.50 -17.74
N TYR A 852 -10.50 23.74 -18.22
CA TYR A 852 -9.31 24.31 -18.86
C TYR A 852 -9.65 24.79 -20.28
N ASN A 853 -9.54 26.11 -20.51
CA ASN A 853 -9.85 26.76 -21.78
C ASN A 853 -8.67 27.64 -22.24
N PRO A 854 -7.62 27.05 -22.81
CA PRO A 854 -6.43 27.78 -23.23
C PRO A 854 -6.67 28.66 -24.45
N ASP A 855 -7.55 28.22 -25.37
CA ASP A 855 -7.80 28.89 -26.63
C ASP A 855 -8.59 30.17 -26.40
N PHE A 856 -8.08 31.26 -26.98
CA PHE A 856 -8.67 32.59 -26.86
C PHE A 856 -9.72 32.86 -27.94
N ALA A 857 -9.42 32.52 -29.20
CA ALA A 857 -10.32 32.70 -30.35
C ALA A 857 -11.17 31.45 -30.58
N THR A 858 -12.20 31.26 -29.75
CA THR A 858 -13.09 30.10 -29.84
C THR A 858 -14.49 30.41 -29.34
N ASP A 859 -15.49 29.85 -30.01
CA ASP A 859 -16.88 29.83 -29.55
C ASP A 859 -17.14 28.72 -28.51
N SER A 860 -16.15 27.89 -28.17
CA SER A 860 -16.32 26.71 -27.32
C SER A 860 -15.79 26.95 -25.90
N LEU A 861 -16.68 26.82 -24.91
CA LEU A 861 -16.35 26.74 -23.50
C LEU A 861 -16.32 25.28 -23.03
N GLN A 862 -15.22 24.83 -22.46
CA GLN A 862 -15.15 23.62 -21.68
C GLN A 862 -15.61 23.91 -20.25
N TYR A 863 -16.61 23.17 -19.77
CA TYR A 863 -17.05 23.19 -18.37
C TYR A 863 -17.20 21.77 -17.85
N SER A 864 -17.09 21.62 -16.54
CA SER A 864 -17.34 20.37 -15.83
C SER A 864 -18.61 20.47 -15.00
N TYR A 865 -19.27 19.33 -14.86
CA TYR A 865 -20.56 19.18 -14.21
C TYR A 865 -20.63 17.85 -13.47
N SER A 866 -21.17 17.86 -12.26
CA SER A 866 -21.48 16.66 -11.50
C SER A 866 -22.66 16.90 -10.57
N SER A 867 -23.34 15.84 -10.18
CA SER A 867 -24.28 15.84 -9.06
C SER A 867 -24.02 14.60 -8.22
N PHE A 868 -24.91 14.29 -7.28
CA PHE A 868 -24.88 12.99 -6.62
C PHE A 868 -25.16 11.86 -7.65
N GLU A 869 -26.14 12.05 -8.54
CA GLU A 869 -26.54 11.01 -9.50
C GLU A 869 -25.71 11.01 -10.79
N THR A 870 -25.19 12.18 -11.18
CA THR A 870 -24.40 12.34 -12.40
C THR A 870 -22.91 12.34 -12.08
N PRO A 871 -22.13 11.35 -12.57
CA PRO A 871 -20.69 11.33 -12.39
C PRO A 871 -20.03 12.54 -13.07
N PHE A 872 -18.85 12.91 -12.58
CA PHE A 872 -18.09 14.05 -13.09
C PHE A 872 -17.92 13.98 -14.61
N SER A 873 -18.50 14.96 -15.28
CA SER A 873 -18.64 15.00 -16.72
C SER A 873 -18.16 16.34 -17.24
N THR A 874 -17.27 16.30 -18.23
CA THR A 874 -16.79 17.50 -18.91
C THR A 874 -17.50 17.63 -20.26
N TYR A 875 -17.98 18.83 -20.54
CA TYR A 875 -18.67 19.18 -21.78
C TYR A 875 -17.91 20.28 -22.53
N LYS A 876 -17.93 20.23 -23.86
CA LYS A 876 -17.68 21.39 -24.72
C LYS A 876 -19.00 22.03 -25.08
N TYR A 877 -19.14 23.32 -24.77
CA TYR A 877 -20.33 24.13 -24.96
C TYR A 877 -20.08 25.20 -25.99
N ASN A 878 -20.81 25.17 -27.10
CA ASN A 878 -20.73 26.24 -28.08
C ASN A 878 -21.57 27.43 -27.61
N MET A 879 -20.90 28.52 -27.22
CA MET A 879 -21.49 29.73 -26.64
C MET A 879 -22.43 30.48 -27.59
N LYS A 880 -22.26 30.29 -28.91
CA LYS A 880 -23.11 30.88 -29.96
C LYS A 880 -24.42 30.11 -30.14
N THR A 881 -24.34 28.80 -30.39
CA THR A 881 -25.48 27.92 -30.70
C THR A 881 -26.14 27.32 -29.47
N LYS A 882 -25.50 27.42 -28.29
CA LYS A 882 -25.94 26.87 -27.00
C LYS A 882 -26.01 25.34 -26.97
N LYS A 883 -25.38 24.66 -27.92
CA LYS A 883 -25.28 23.20 -27.95
C LYS A 883 -24.11 22.73 -27.11
N LYS A 884 -24.32 21.69 -26.28
CA LYS A 884 -23.27 21.01 -25.51
C LYS A 884 -22.96 19.63 -26.09
N ARG A 885 -21.71 19.21 -25.98
CA ARG A 885 -21.23 17.87 -26.34
C ARG A 885 -20.40 17.31 -25.19
N LEU A 886 -20.73 16.10 -24.73
CA LEU A 886 -19.93 15.38 -23.74
C LEU A 886 -18.55 15.07 -24.33
N VAL A 887 -17.49 15.39 -23.60
CA VAL A 887 -16.10 15.08 -24.02
C VAL A 887 -15.43 14.05 -23.13
N LYS A 888 -15.77 14.01 -21.84
CA LYS A 888 -15.30 13.00 -20.90
C LYS A 888 -16.32 12.82 -19.80
N GLN A 889 -16.48 11.58 -19.36
CA GLN A 889 -17.27 11.23 -18.19
C GLN A 889 -16.44 10.25 -17.35
N HIS A 890 -16.39 10.48 -16.05
CA HIS A 890 -15.78 9.56 -15.10
C HIS A 890 -16.70 8.35 -14.87
N SER A 891 -16.16 7.27 -14.29
CA SER A 891 -16.94 6.09 -13.91
C SER A 891 -18.21 6.44 -13.16
N LYS A 892 -19.24 5.63 -13.40
CA LYS A 892 -20.52 5.77 -12.70
C LYS A 892 -20.34 5.65 -11.19
N PRO A 893 -21.21 6.30 -10.41
CA PRO A 893 -21.25 6.09 -8.97
C PRO A 893 -21.49 4.62 -8.60
N ILE A 894 -21.32 4.31 -7.30
CA ILE A 894 -21.72 3.01 -6.76
C ILE A 894 -23.26 2.98 -6.80
N GLU A 895 -23.82 2.42 -7.87
CA GLU A 895 -25.26 2.27 -8.05
C GLU A 895 -25.71 0.88 -7.57
N HIS A 896 -26.73 0.84 -6.73
CA HIS A 896 -27.57 -0.35 -6.57
C HIS A 896 -28.79 -0.17 -7.47
N PRO A 897 -29.17 -1.18 -8.27
CA PRO A 897 -30.21 -1.02 -9.31
C PRO A 897 -31.60 -0.64 -8.80
N PHE A 898 -31.84 -0.73 -7.49
CA PHE A 898 -33.11 -0.36 -6.84
C PHE A 898 -33.05 0.97 -6.08
N ASN A 899 -31.86 1.56 -5.91
CA ASN A 899 -31.68 2.78 -5.16
C ASN A 899 -32.09 3.98 -6.04
N THR A 900 -32.92 4.85 -5.49
CA THR A 900 -33.30 6.12 -6.12
C THR A 900 -33.05 7.19 -5.08
N TYR A 901 -32.35 8.26 -5.45
CA TYR A 901 -31.93 9.25 -4.46
C TYR A 901 -32.94 10.40 -4.39
N VAL A 902 -32.99 11.04 -3.23
CA VAL A 902 -33.70 12.29 -3.01
C VAL A 902 -32.69 13.27 -2.44
N ILE A 903 -32.54 14.40 -3.13
CA ILE A 903 -31.70 15.52 -2.72
C ILE A 903 -32.64 16.67 -2.38
N GLU A 904 -32.53 17.22 -1.19
CA GLU A 904 -33.36 18.33 -0.71
C GLU A 904 -32.47 19.40 -0.09
N ARG A 905 -32.89 20.67 -0.18
CA ARG A 905 -32.29 21.76 0.61
C ARG A 905 -33.31 22.31 1.57
N LYS A 906 -33.00 22.25 2.86
CA LYS A 906 -33.74 22.89 3.94
C LYS A 906 -33.06 24.22 4.30
N TRP A 907 -33.82 25.08 4.95
CA TRP A 907 -33.35 26.36 5.46
C TRP A 907 -33.53 26.35 6.97
N VAL A 908 -32.42 26.25 7.69
CA VAL A 908 -32.39 26.22 9.16
C VAL A 908 -32.28 27.65 9.65
N THR A 909 -33.13 28.03 10.61
CA THR A 909 -33.05 29.38 11.20
C THR A 909 -32.01 29.38 12.30
N ALA A 910 -30.91 30.10 12.08
CA ALA A 910 -29.89 30.35 13.09
C ALA A 910 -30.46 31.15 14.26
N LYS A 911 -29.79 31.12 15.41
CA LYS A 911 -30.19 31.93 16.60
C LYS A 911 -30.33 33.44 16.33
N ASP A 912 -29.57 33.98 15.38
CA ASP A 912 -29.63 35.37 14.96
C ASP A 912 -30.59 35.63 13.79
N GLY A 913 -31.40 34.64 13.41
CA GLY A 913 -32.45 34.74 12.39
C GLY A 913 -32.00 34.47 10.96
N LYS A 914 -30.69 34.31 10.71
CA LYS A 914 -30.18 33.98 9.37
C LYS A 914 -30.60 32.58 8.93
N GLN A 915 -30.82 32.40 7.63
CA GLN A 915 -31.25 31.13 7.05
C GLN A 915 -30.03 30.35 6.55
N ILE A 916 -29.64 29.31 7.29
CA ILE A 916 -28.53 28.41 6.94
C ILE A 916 -29.04 27.35 5.96
N PRO A 917 -28.45 27.22 4.76
CA PRO A 917 -28.78 26.11 3.88
C PRO A 917 -28.29 24.77 4.48
N LEU A 918 -29.15 23.76 4.49
CA LEU A 918 -28.84 22.39 4.88
C LEU A 918 -29.24 21.45 3.74
N THR A 919 -28.26 20.88 3.04
CA THR A 919 -28.52 19.94 1.94
C THR A 919 -28.55 18.51 2.47
N LEU A 920 -29.62 17.77 2.18
CA LEU A 920 -29.83 16.38 2.60
C LEU A 920 -29.87 15.46 1.38
N ILE A 921 -29.13 14.36 1.44
CA ILE A 921 -29.10 13.32 0.41
C ILE A 921 -29.44 11.98 1.06
N LYS A 922 -30.46 11.31 0.54
CA LYS A 922 -30.95 10.04 1.09
C LYS A 922 -31.44 9.09 -0.01
N ASP A 923 -31.44 7.80 0.29
CA ASP A 923 -32.09 6.80 -0.56
C ASP A 923 -33.61 6.79 -0.30
N LYS A 924 -34.39 6.94 -1.36
CA LYS A 924 -35.86 7.06 -1.36
C LYS A 924 -36.55 5.81 -0.83
N TRP A 925 -36.04 4.62 -1.18
CA TRP A 925 -36.66 3.35 -0.80
C TRP A 925 -36.39 3.05 0.68
N LEU A 926 -35.14 3.15 1.12
CA LEU A 926 -34.74 2.99 2.51
C LEU A 926 -35.42 4.00 3.44
N SER A 927 -35.65 5.22 2.96
CA SER A 927 -36.36 6.25 3.72
C SER A 927 -37.85 5.93 3.95
N ARG A 928 -38.47 5.06 3.12
CA ARG A 928 -39.89 4.69 3.22
C ARG A 928 -40.14 3.41 4.00
N HIS A 929 -39.19 2.47 3.98
CA HIS A 929 -39.41 1.09 4.42
C HIS A 929 -38.64 0.68 5.68
N ASN A 930 -37.84 1.57 6.29
CA ASN A 930 -36.94 1.17 7.37
C ASN A 930 -36.83 2.22 8.50
N ASN A 931 -36.56 1.73 9.72
CA ASN A 931 -36.24 2.50 10.94
C ASN A 931 -34.90 3.30 10.84
N ASN A 932 -34.45 3.63 9.62
CA ASN A 932 -33.17 4.29 9.32
C ASN A 932 -33.20 5.82 9.54
N LYS A 933 -34.32 6.35 10.05
CA LYS A 933 -34.54 7.77 10.36
C LYS A 933 -33.55 8.41 11.36
N HIS A 934 -32.52 7.69 11.81
CA HIS A 934 -31.57 8.20 12.79
C HIS A 934 -30.09 7.97 12.43
N LYS A 935 -29.81 7.50 11.19
CA LYS A 935 -28.44 7.42 10.67
C LYS A 935 -28.13 8.68 9.89
N VAL A 936 -27.42 9.62 10.51
CA VAL A 936 -27.01 10.87 9.86
C VAL A 936 -25.50 10.95 9.82
N TYR A 937 -24.97 11.28 8.66
CA TYR A 937 -23.60 11.74 8.48
C TYR A 937 -23.64 13.24 8.18
N LEU A 938 -23.19 14.08 9.11
CA LEU A 938 -23.21 15.54 8.99
C LEU A 938 -21.81 16.09 8.76
N THR A 939 -21.63 16.93 7.75
CA THR A 939 -20.31 17.49 7.42
C THR A 939 -20.37 18.97 7.05
N SER A 940 -19.26 19.67 7.30
CA SER A 940 -19.02 21.04 6.87
C SER A 940 -17.53 21.41 7.00
N TYR A 941 -17.16 22.60 6.52
CA TYR A 941 -15.82 23.18 6.61
C TYR A 941 -15.82 24.58 7.25
N GLY A 942 -16.57 25.52 6.68
CA GLY A 942 -16.92 26.80 7.33
C GLY A 942 -15.76 27.78 7.54
N SER A 943 -14.76 27.84 6.65
CA SER A 943 -13.63 28.80 6.76
C SER A 943 -13.11 29.22 5.37
N TYR A 944 -12.38 30.33 5.30
CA TYR A 944 -11.72 30.89 4.10
C TYR A 944 -12.63 31.18 2.90
N GLY A 945 -13.95 31.28 3.09
CA GLY A 945 -14.89 31.38 1.98
C GLY A 945 -15.01 30.10 1.17
N ALA A 946 -14.54 28.95 1.68
CA ALA A 946 -14.69 27.67 0.99
C ALA A 946 -16.09 27.09 1.21
N GLY A 947 -17.05 27.47 0.36
CA GLY A 947 -18.40 26.93 0.42
C GLY A 947 -18.48 25.45 0.00
N GLN A 948 -19.57 24.79 0.40
CA GLN A 948 -19.73 23.35 0.28
C GLN A 948 -20.38 22.93 -1.05
N GLU A 949 -19.84 21.90 -1.67
CA GLU A 949 -20.35 21.30 -2.90
C GLU A 949 -21.16 20.02 -2.63
N ILE A 950 -21.99 19.61 -3.59
CA ILE A 950 -22.67 18.32 -3.56
C ILE A 950 -21.63 17.19 -3.76
N PRO A 951 -21.52 16.19 -2.88
CA PRO A 951 -20.52 15.14 -3.02
C PRO A 951 -20.85 14.24 -4.22
N SER A 952 -19.86 13.94 -5.05
CA SER A 952 -19.96 12.96 -6.14
C SER A 952 -19.06 11.73 -5.93
N GLY A 953 -18.45 11.60 -4.75
CA GLY A 953 -17.44 10.59 -4.44
C GLY A 953 -18.00 9.25 -3.93
N ALA A 954 -17.18 8.20 -4.03
CA ALA A 954 -17.54 6.82 -3.65
C ALA A 954 -18.00 6.68 -2.18
N MET A 955 -17.40 7.43 -1.26
CA MET A 955 -17.73 7.37 0.18
C MET A 955 -19.16 7.85 0.47
N ALA A 956 -19.57 8.98 -0.12
CA ALA A 956 -20.91 9.52 0.08
C ALA A 956 -21.98 8.55 -0.47
N HIS A 957 -21.75 8.00 -1.66
CA HIS A 957 -22.61 6.94 -2.22
C HIS A 957 -22.68 5.72 -1.32
N HIS A 958 -21.55 5.25 -0.81
CA HIS A 958 -21.50 4.08 0.06
C HIS A 958 -22.26 4.31 1.37
N LEU A 959 -22.15 5.50 1.98
CA LEU A 959 -22.92 5.90 3.16
C LEU A 959 -24.43 5.91 2.89
N VAL A 960 -24.86 6.59 1.82
CA VAL A 960 -26.28 6.70 1.47
C VAL A 960 -26.88 5.33 1.14
N ASN A 961 -26.14 4.50 0.39
CA ASN A 961 -26.54 3.12 0.07
C ASN A 961 -26.58 2.21 1.31
N SER A 962 -25.85 2.56 2.37
CA SER A 962 -25.87 1.87 3.67
C SER A 962 -26.94 2.43 4.63
N GLY A 963 -27.79 3.33 4.13
CA GLY A 963 -28.95 3.88 4.85
C GLY A 963 -28.66 5.13 5.67
N TYR A 964 -27.52 5.80 5.47
CA TYR A 964 -27.26 7.11 6.07
C TYR A 964 -27.93 8.23 5.26
N ILE A 965 -28.46 9.23 5.95
CA ILE A 965 -28.72 10.54 5.37
C ILE A 965 -27.40 11.30 5.38
N TYR A 966 -26.91 11.68 4.20
CA TYR A 966 -25.73 12.51 4.05
C TYR A 966 -26.17 13.99 4.09
N ALA A 967 -25.78 14.70 5.14
CA ALA A 967 -26.19 16.07 5.43
C ALA A 967 -24.99 17.03 5.33
N ILE A 968 -25.18 18.15 4.65
CA ILE A 968 -24.17 19.18 4.42
C ILE A 968 -24.70 20.49 4.98
N ALA A 969 -24.10 20.97 6.08
CA ALA A 969 -24.42 22.26 6.65
C ALA A 969 -23.59 23.34 5.97
N HIS A 970 -24.24 24.27 5.26
CA HIS A 970 -23.58 25.38 4.56
C HIS A 970 -23.36 26.56 5.53
N VAL A 971 -22.61 26.30 6.60
CA VAL A 971 -22.39 27.23 7.73
C VAL A 971 -21.62 28.49 7.33
N ARG A 972 -21.75 29.56 8.12
CA ARG A 972 -20.96 30.79 7.97
C ARG A 972 -19.46 30.54 8.04
N GLY A 973 -18.70 31.36 7.34
CA GLY A 973 -17.26 31.20 7.08
C GLY A 973 -16.96 30.51 5.74
N GLY A 974 -17.95 29.87 5.12
CA GLY A 974 -17.93 29.55 3.68
C GLY A 974 -18.50 30.69 2.83
N ASP A 975 -18.51 30.55 1.50
CA ASP A 975 -19.06 31.53 0.54
C ASP A 975 -20.43 31.14 -0.04
N ASP A 976 -21.11 30.16 0.57
CA ASP A 976 -22.34 29.56 0.02
C ASP A 976 -23.46 30.57 -0.24
N MET A 977 -23.54 31.62 0.59
CA MET A 977 -24.51 32.72 0.45
C MET A 977 -23.85 34.04 0.01
N GLY A 978 -22.63 33.97 -0.54
CA GLY A 978 -21.82 35.11 -0.93
C GLY A 978 -20.73 35.48 0.08
N ASN A 979 -19.94 36.51 -0.20
CA ASN A 979 -18.77 36.87 0.61
C ASN A 979 -19.16 37.45 1.98
N GLU A 980 -20.35 38.03 2.12
CA GLU A 980 -20.90 38.42 3.42
C GLU A 980 -21.03 37.22 4.38
N TRP A 981 -21.34 36.03 3.85
CA TRP A 981 -21.43 34.79 4.62
C TRP A 981 -20.08 34.34 5.17
N TYR A 982 -19.00 34.64 4.43
CA TYR A 982 -17.63 34.39 4.86
C TYR A 982 -17.19 35.38 5.94
N GLU A 983 -17.41 36.68 5.72
CA GLU A 983 -17.07 37.74 6.70
C GLU A 983 -17.82 37.54 8.04
N ASP A 984 -19.02 36.98 8.00
CA ASP A 984 -19.81 36.65 9.18
C ASP A 984 -19.46 35.31 9.85
N GLY A 985 -18.37 34.66 9.44
CA GLY A 985 -17.86 33.43 10.05
C GLY A 985 -16.34 33.39 10.20
N LYS A 986 -15.71 34.56 10.32
CA LYS A 986 -14.27 34.74 10.56
C LYS A 986 -14.03 35.79 11.66
N LEU A 987 -12.79 35.90 12.15
CA LEU A 987 -12.39 36.85 13.19
C LEU A 987 -13.37 36.83 14.38
N PHE A 988 -13.86 37.98 14.83
CA PHE A 988 -14.82 38.12 15.93
C PHE A 988 -16.23 37.57 15.66
N ASN A 989 -16.48 37.02 14.46
CA ASN A 989 -17.71 36.32 14.12
C ASN A 989 -17.48 34.80 14.00
N LYS A 990 -16.27 34.30 14.26
CA LYS A 990 -15.93 32.89 13.99
C LYS A 990 -16.85 31.86 14.68
N LYS A 991 -17.40 32.19 15.86
CA LYS A 991 -18.32 31.31 16.58
C LYS A 991 -19.59 30.98 15.81
N ASN A 992 -20.01 31.86 14.88
CA ASN A 992 -21.15 31.61 14.01
C ASN A 992 -21.00 30.32 13.21
N THR A 993 -19.78 29.98 12.77
CA THR A 993 -19.48 28.69 12.11
C THR A 993 -19.90 27.49 12.98
N PHE A 994 -19.62 27.55 14.28
CA PHE A 994 -19.87 26.45 15.22
C PHE A 994 -21.35 26.40 15.61
N THR A 995 -21.95 27.55 15.91
CA THR A 995 -23.37 27.63 16.28
C THR A 995 -24.27 27.25 15.11
N ASP A 996 -23.94 27.64 13.87
CA ASP A 996 -24.70 27.22 12.68
C ASP A 996 -24.70 25.70 12.49
N PHE A 997 -23.56 25.06 12.76
CA PHE A 997 -23.44 23.60 12.68
C PHE A 997 -24.27 22.91 13.75
N ILE A 998 -24.25 23.45 14.97
CA ILE A 998 -25.09 22.98 16.09
C ILE A 998 -26.57 23.17 15.76
N ASP A 999 -26.99 24.34 15.28
CA ASP A 999 -28.37 24.63 14.92
C ASP A 999 -28.85 23.66 13.81
N CYS A 1000 -27.98 23.31 12.86
CA CYS A 1000 -28.26 22.28 11.84
C CYS A 1000 -28.40 20.87 12.45
N ALA A 1001 -27.54 20.48 13.39
CA ALA A 1001 -27.64 19.21 14.10
C ALA A 1001 -28.93 19.11 14.94
N GLU A 1002 -29.31 20.20 15.61
CA GLU A 1002 -30.54 20.29 16.39
C GLU A 1002 -31.78 20.26 15.51
N TYR A 1003 -31.75 20.95 14.36
CA TYR A 1003 -32.81 20.87 13.36
C TYR A 1003 -33.02 19.43 12.88
N LEU A 1004 -31.95 18.70 12.57
CA LEU A 1004 -32.03 17.30 12.17
C LEU A 1004 -32.68 16.42 13.25
N ILE A 1005 -32.46 16.71 14.53
CA ILE A 1005 -33.09 15.99 15.64
C ILE A 1005 -34.57 16.40 15.79
N ALA A 1006 -34.86 17.71 15.74
CA ALA A 1006 -36.22 18.24 15.88
C ALA A 1006 -37.17 17.75 14.79
N GLU A 1007 -36.67 17.60 13.56
CA GLU A 1007 -37.42 17.13 12.40
C GLU A 1007 -37.38 15.60 12.22
N ASP A 1008 -36.96 14.84 13.24
CA ASP A 1008 -36.95 13.36 13.24
C ASP A 1008 -36.04 12.75 12.14
N TYR A 1009 -35.01 13.47 11.68
CA TYR A 1009 -33.95 12.93 10.81
C TYR A 1009 -32.80 12.27 11.61
N ALA A 1010 -32.63 12.62 12.87
CA ALA A 1010 -31.62 12.10 13.79
C ALA A 1010 -32.22 11.92 15.19
N LYS A 1011 -31.55 11.13 16.03
CA LYS A 1011 -31.76 11.16 17.48
C LYS A 1011 -30.59 11.88 18.13
N LYS A 1012 -30.84 12.51 19.28
CA LYS A 1012 -29.77 13.05 20.11
C LYS A 1012 -28.75 11.96 20.41
N GLY A 1013 -27.48 12.22 20.11
CA GLY A 1013 -26.39 11.26 20.29
C GLY A 1013 -26.26 10.21 19.18
N SER A 1014 -26.97 10.35 18.04
CA SER A 1014 -26.90 9.40 16.91
C SER A 1014 -26.14 9.94 15.68
N ILE A 1015 -25.78 11.23 15.67
CA ILE A 1015 -25.15 11.88 14.52
C ILE A 1015 -23.68 11.49 14.43
N VAL A 1016 -23.23 11.11 13.23
CA VAL A 1016 -21.81 11.03 12.89
C VAL A 1016 -21.40 12.34 12.25
N ALA A 1017 -20.48 13.09 12.86
CA ALA A 1017 -19.97 14.34 12.32
C ALA A 1017 -18.55 14.17 11.76
N GLN A 1018 -18.22 14.90 10.69
CA GLN A 1018 -16.87 14.89 10.13
C GLN A 1018 -16.47 16.24 9.56
N GLY A 1019 -15.22 16.63 9.83
CA GLY A 1019 -14.54 17.77 9.25
C GLY A 1019 -13.04 17.53 9.17
N GLY A 1020 -12.33 18.35 8.39
CA GLY A 1020 -10.87 18.26 8.33
C GLY A 1020 -10.19 19.60 8.08
N SER A 1021 -8.92 19.72 8.44
CA SER A 1021 -8.20 21.00 8.46
C SER A 1021 -8.95 22.03 9.33
N ALA A 1022 -9.34 23.19 8.80
CA ALA A 1022 -10.21 24.13 9.52
C ALA A 1022 -11.65 23.59 9.79
N GLY A 1023 -12.14 22.62 9.00
CA GLY A 1023 -13.33 21.86 9.38
C GLY A 1023 -13.09 20.99 10.62
N GLY A 1024 -11.83 20.64 10.92
CA GLY A 1024 -11.44 19.98 12.16
C GLY A 1024 -11.46 20.91 13.37
N LEU A 1025 -11.18 22.22 13.19
CA LEU A 1025 -11.45 23.25 14.19
C LEU A 1025 -12.93 23.27 14.56
N LEU A 1026 -13.81 23.32 13.55
CA LEU A 1026 -15.26 23.22 13.74
C LEU A 1026 -15.63 21.97 14.54
N MET A 1027 -15.14 20.79 14.13
CA MET A 1027 -15.43 19.53 14.85
C MET A 1027 -14.97 19.56 16.32
N GLY A 1028 -13.77 20.08 16.59
CA GLY A 1028 -13.25 20.18 17.95
C GLY A 1028 -14.05 21.15 18.82
N ALA A 1029 -14.48 22.28 18.26
CA ALA A 1029 -15.28 23.27 18.97
C ALA A 1029 -16.67 22.72 19.34
N VAL A 1030 -17.38 22.10 18.40
CA VAL A 1030 -18.71 21.53 18.66
C VAL A 1030 -18.65 20.30 19.57
N ALA A 1031 -17.54 19.55 19.56
CA ALA A 1031 -17.31 18.46 20.52
C ALA A 1031 -17.19 18.98 21.95
N ASN A 1032 -16.63 20.18 22.15
CA ASN A 1032 -16.58 20.80 23.48
C ASN A 1032 -17.93 21.42 23.87
N GLU A 1033 -18.61 22.07 22.94
CA GLU A 1033 -19.83 22.85 23.23
C GLU A 1033 -21.08 21.98 23.40
N ARG A 1034 -21.30 21.01 22.48
CA ARG A 1034 -22.50 20.16 22.43
C ARG A 1034 -22.18 18.69 22.13
N PRO A 1035 -21.31 18.03 22.94
CA PRO A 1035 -20.88 16.66 22.69
C PRO A 1035 -22.03 15.65 22.61
N GLU A 1036 -23.12 15.92 23.31
CA GLU A 1036 -24.24 14.99 23.48
C GLU A 1036 -25.13 14.85 22.23
N LEU A 1037 -24.93 15.70 21.21
CA LEU A 1037 -25.63 15.60 19.93
C LEU A 1037 -25.07 14.46 19.06
N PHE A 1038 -23.83 14.06 19.29
CA PHE A 1038 -23.06 13.21 18.39
C PHE A 1038 -22.81 11.82 18.98
N ASN A 1039 -22.84 10.80 18.12
CA ASN A 1039 -22.32 9.48 18.43
C ASN A 1039 -20.80 9.45 18.22
N THR A 1040 -20.36 9.94 17.06
CA THR A 1040 -18.98 9.88 16.60
C THR A 1040 -18.60 11.16 15.89
N ILE A 1041 -17.41 11.69 16.16
CA ILE A 1041 -16.82 12.83 15.47
C ILE A 1041 -15.48 12.39 14.85
N ILE A 1042 -15.35 12.60 13.55
CA ILE A 1042 -14.13 12.29 12.78
C ILE A 1042 -13.39 13.59 12.47
N LEU A 1043 -12.14 13.67 12.90
CA LEU A 1043 -11.28 14.84 12.78
C LEU A 1043 -10.06 14.51 11.91
N ASN A 1044 -10.11 14.93 10.65
CA ASN A 1044 -9.03 14.71 9.68
C ASN A 1044 -8.07 15.91 9.68
N VAL A 1045 -6.79 15.72 9.99
CA VAL A 1045 -5.76 16.77 10.08
C VAL A 1045 -6.26 18.05 10.77
N PRO A 1046 -6.82 17.98 12.00
CA PRO A 1046 -7.65 19.05 12.54
C PRO A 1046 -6.85 20.17 13.22
N PHE A 1047 -7.15 21.42 12.87
CA PHE A 1047 -6.60 22.61 13.54
C PHE A 1047 -7.27 22.80 14.90
N VAL A 1048 -6.60 22.45 16.00
CA VAL A 1048 -7.25 22.35 17.33
C VAL A 1048 -6.48 23.06 18.44
N ASP A 1049 -5.21 23.40 18.20
CA ASP A 1049 -4.33 24.06 19.17
C ASP A 1049 -4.16 25.56 18.83
N VAL A 1050 -5.29 26.24 18.67
CA VAL A 1050 -5.38 27.55 18.00
C VAL A 1050 -4.52 28.61 18.68
N ILE A 1051 -4.54 28.71 20.02
CA ILE A 1051 -3.76 29.72 20.75
C ILE A 1051 -2.25 29.50 20.59
N ASN A 1052 -1.76 28.28 20.81
CA ASN A 1052 -0.31 28.02 20.73
C ASN A 1052 0.22 28.13 19.30
N THR A 1053 -0.56 27.67 18.31
CA THR A 1053 -0.19 27.78 16.90
C THR A 1053 -0.19 29.26 16.47
N MET A 1054 -1.27 30.01 16.73
CA MET A 1054 -1.39 31.41 16.29
C MET A 1054 -0.46 32.39 17.03
N LEU A 1055 0.17 31.98 18.14
CA LEU A 1055 1.22 32.77 18.80
C LEU A 1055 2.62 32.55 18.19
N ASP A 1056 2.82 31.47 17.44
CA ASP A 1056 4.12 31.09 16.86
C ASP A 1056 4.21 31.48 15.38
N GLU A 1057 4.60 32.72 15.12
CA GLU A 1057 4.76 33.30 13.77
C GLU A 1057 5.83 32.62 12.90
N LYS A 1058 6.61 31.68 13.46
CA LYS A 1058 7.59 30.89 12.69
C LYS A 1058 6.96 29.67 12.02
N LEU A 1059 5.75 29.30 12.43
CA LEU A 1059 5.03 28.19 11.82
C LEU A 1059 4.52 28.58 10.43
N PRO A 1060 4.32 27.59 9.55
CA PRO A 1060 3.63 27.81 8.29
C PRO A 1060 2.23 28.41 8.52
N LEU A 1061 1.76 29.20 7.56
CA LEU A 1061 0.43 29.83 7.49
C LEU A 1061 0.09 30.87 8.58
N THR A 1062 0.65 30.79 9.79
CA THR A 1062 0.23 31.56 10.97
C THR A 1062 0.08 33.06 10.71
N THR A 1063 1.07 33.71 10.11
CA THR A 1063 1.01 35.16 9.83
C THR A 1063 -0.06 35.54 8.80
N GLY A 1064 -0.29 34.68 7.81
CA GLY A 1064 -1.36 34.86 6.82
C GLY A 1064 -2.75 34.63 7.42
N GLU A 1065 -2.86 33.77 8.42
CA GLU A 1065 -4.12 33.42 9.08
C GLU A 1065 -4.57 34.40 10.17
N PHE A 1066 -3.78 35.43 10.49
CA PHE A 1066 -4.23 36.52 11.35
C PHE A 1066 -5.46 37.24 10.79
N GLU A 1067 -5.60 37.28 9.46
CA GLU A 1067 -6.77 37.85 8.80
C GLU A 1067 -7.98 36.89 8.78
N GLU A 1068 -7.82 35.62 9.18
CA GLU A 1068 -8.89 34.63 9.29
C GLU A 1068 -9.38 34.48 10.75
N TRP A 1069 -8.46 34.24 11.69
CA TRP A 1069 -8.79 33.96 13.10
C TRP A 1069 -8.61 35.17 14.03
N GLY A 1070 -7.68 36.07 13.68
CA GLY A 1070 -7.17 37.12 14.54
C GLY A 1070 -5.76 36.81 15.08
N ASN A 1071 -5.05 37.85 15.52
CA ASN A 1071 -3.72 37.70 16.11
C ASN A 1071 -3.83 37.66 17.66
N PRO A 1072 -3.57 36.54 18.33
CA PRO A 1072 -3.68 36.43 19.79
C PRO A 1072 -2.63 37.26 20.57
N LYS A 1073 -1.67 37.91 19.90
CA LYS A 1073 -0.87 38.98 20.53
C LYS A 1073 -1.70 40.23 20.84
N ASP A 1074 -2.86 40.41 20.21
CA ASP A 1074 -3.88 41.36 20.66
C ASP A 1074 -4.77 40.70 21.73
N LYS A 1075 -5.12 41.47 22.78
CA LYS A 1075 -5.86 40.91 23.92
C LYS A 1075 -7.30 40.57 23.58
N ALA A 1076 -7.96 41.37 22.74
CA ALA A 1076 -9.34 41.10 22.37
C ALA A 1076 -9.41 39.85 21.50
N ALA A 1077 -8.52 39.73 20.50
CA ALA A 1077 -8.40 38.53 19.68
C ALA A 1077 -8.01 37.30 20.53
N TYR A 1078 -7.06 37.41 21.45
CA TYR A 1078 -6.69 36.33 22.38
C TYR A 1078 -7.89 35.79 23.14
N ASN A 1079 -8.64 36.68 23.81
CA ASN A 1079 -9.80 36.29 24.61
C ASN A 1079 -10.87 35.62 23.74
N TYR A 1080 -11.10 36.16 22.54
CA TYR A 1080 -12.09 35.61 21.62
C TYR A 1080 -11.69 34.23 21.09
N ILE A 1081 -10.46 34.08 20.58
CA ILE A 1081 -9.91 32.81 20.08
C ILE A 1081 -9.90 31.76 21.19
N LYS A 1082 -9.42 32.12 22.38
CA LYS A 1082 -9.35 31.23 23.54
C LYS A 1082 -10.73 30.70 23.94
N SER A 1083 -11.79 31.47 23.71
CA SER A 1083 -13.15 31.06 24.04
C SER A 1083 -13.77 30.02 23.10
N TYR A 1084 -13.07 29.62 22.03
CA TYR A 1084 -13.51 28.51 21.15
C TYR A 1084 -12.40 27.53 20.78
N SER A 1085 -11.12 27.86 21.03
CA SER A 1085 -9.98 27.00 20.72
C SER A 1085 -10.17 25.58 21.31
N PRO A 1086 -10.25 24.52 20.49
CA PRO A 1086 -10.66 23.20 20.96
C PRO A 1086 -9.77 22.64 22.08
N TYR A 1087 -8.45 22.75 21.93
CA TYR A 1087 -7.49 22.28 22.93
C TYR A 1087 -7.65 23.01 24.26
N ASP A 1088 -7.90 24.31 24.23
CA ASP A 1088 -8.05 25.14 25.42
C ASP A 1088 -9.35 24.89 26.18
N ASN A 1089 -10.40 24.46 25.48
CA ASN A 1089 -11.75 24.26 26.02
C ASN A 1089 -12.10 22.79 26.31
N VAL A 1090 -11.12 21.89 26.37
CA VAL A 1090 -11.33 20.54 26.91
C VAL A 1090 -11.65 20.64 28.40
N THR A 1091 -12.81 20.12 28.81
CA THR A 1091 -13.27 20.11 30.21
C THR A 1091 -13.62 18.69 30.66
N ALA A 1092 -13.82 18.50 31.97
CA ALA A 1092 -14.24 17.22 32.53
C ALA A 1092 -15.73 16.97 32.23
N GLN A 1093 -15.98 16.40 31.05
CA GLN A 1093 -17.32 16.04 30.57
C GLN A 1093 -17.27 14.78 29.71
N ALA A 1094 -18.44 14.25 29.37
CA ALA A 1094 -18.57 13.14 28.43
C ALA A 1094 -18.44 13.65 26.99
N TYR A 1095 -17.58 13.01 26.20
CA TYR A 1095 -17.40 13.27 24.78
C TYR A 1095 -18.02 12.16 23.92
N PRO A 1096 -18.28 12.39 22.62
CA PRO A 1096 -18.62 11.32 21.68
C PRO A 1096 -17.42 10.42 21.39
N ASN A 1097 -17.60 9.39 20.57
CA ASN A 1097 -16.44 8.68 20.01
C ASN A 1097 -15.64 9.68 19.15
N MET A 1098 -14.33 9.82 19.38
CA MET A 1098 -13.48 10.83 18.76
C MET A 1098 -12.37 10.15 17.96
N LEU A 1099 -12.35 10.34 16.64
CA LEU A 1099 -11.43 9.67 15.72
C LEU A 1099 -10.52 10.70 15.02
N PHE A 1100 -9.28 10.80 15.47
CA PHE A 1100 -8.26 11.72 14.93
C PHE A 1100 -7.38 11.02 13.90
N PHE A 1101 -7.21 11.66 12.74
CA PHE A 1101 -6.31 11.23 11.68
C PHE A 1101 -5.34 12.34 11.35
N THR A 1102 -4.04 12.06 11.26
CA THR A 1102 -3.04 13.07 10.89
C THR A 1102 -1.83 12.48 10.15
N GLY A 1103 -0.98 13.34 9.61
CA GLY A 1103 0.29 12.99 8.97
C GLY A 1103 1.46 13.66 9.69
N LEU A 1104 2.55 12.92 9.90
CA LEU A 1104 3.76 13.43 10.56
C LEU A 1104 4.41 14.58 9.78
N ASN A 1105 4.28 14.55 8.45
CA ASN A 1105 4.87 15.51 7.53
C ASN A 1105 3.86 16.60 7.09
N ASP A 1106 2.74 16.74 7.79
CA ASP A 1106 1.74 17.78 7.50
C ASP A 1106 2.31 19.16 7.87
N THR A 1107 2.44 20.02 6.85
CA THR A 1107 2.96 21.39 6.96
C THR A 1107 1.87 22.44 7.13
N ARG A 1108 0.58 22.07 7.04
CA ARG A 1108 -0.54 23.01 7.19
C ARG A 1108 -1.13 22.95 8.58
N VAL A 1109 -1.30 21.73 9.11
CA VAL A 1109 -1.72 21.48 10.49
C VAL A 1109 -0.73 20.53 11.11
N GLY A 1110 0.04 21.01 12.10
CA GLY A 1110 1.10 20.21 12.71
C GLY A 1110 0.54 18.94 13.36
N TYR A 1111 1.23 17.80 13.21
CA TYR A 1111 0.81 16.52 13.80
C TYR A 1111 0.60 16.60 15.33
N TRP A 1112 1.30 17.53 16.00
CA TRP A 1112 1.23 17.72 17.44
C TRP A 1112 -0.11 18.27 17.89
N GLU A 1113 -0.85 18.99 17.05
CA GLU A 1113 -2.15 19.56 17.43
C GLU A 1113 -3.17 18.45 17.78
N PRO A 1114 -3.49 17.50 16.89
CA PRO A 1114 -4.35 16.38 17.24
C PRO A 1114 -3.72 15.46 18.30
N ALA A 1115 -2.39 15.33 18.36
CA ALA A 1115 -1.73 14.52 19.39
C ALA A 1115 -1.92 15.09 20.80
N LYS A 1116 -1.74 16.40 20.97
CA LYS A 1116 -2.00 17.13 22.21
C LYS A 1116 -3.48 17.07 22.59
N MET A 1117 -4.37 17.27 21.63
CA MET A 1117 -5.82 17.19 21.86
C MET A 1117 -6.23 15.80 22.34
N ALA A 1118 -5.74 14.72 21.70
CA ALA A 1118 -6.00 13.35 22.12
C ALA A 1118 -5.46 13.07 23.54
N ALA A 1119 -4.23 13.52 23.84
CA ALA A 1119 -3.63 13.40 25.17
C ALA A 1119 -4.48 14.10 26.26
N LYS A 1120 -4.89 15.35 26.02
CA LYS A 1120 -5.70 16.12 26.96
C LYS A 1120 -7.10 15.55 27.14
N LEU A 1121 -7.75 15.11 26.06
CA LEU A 1121 -9.04 14.43 26.13
C LEU A 1121 -8.95 13.14 26.96
N ARG A 1122 -7.95 12.28 26.75
CA ARG A 1122 -7.78 11.07 27.57
C ARG A 1122 -7.59 11.35 29.05
N ALA A 1123 -6.91 12.44 29.38
CA ALA A 1123 -6.66 12.82 30.76
C ALA A 1123 -7.85 13.51 31.45
N THR A 1124 -8.88 13.93 30.69
CA THR A 1124 -9.92 14.83 31.20
C THR A 1124 -11.35 14.32 31.00
N LYS A 1125 -11.63 13.59 29.92
CA LYS A 1125 -13.00 13.11 29.61
C LYS A 1125 -13.54 12.17 30.69
N THR A 1126 -14.85 12.16 30.89
CA THR A 1126 -15.51 11.39 31.97
C THR A 1126 -16.27 10.15 31.46
N ASP A 1127 -16.29 9.92 30.16
CA ASP A 1127 -16.90 8.76 29.51
C ASP A 1127 -15.88 7.65 29.21
N ASP A 1128 -16.37 6.49 28.77
CA ASP A 1128 -15.56 5.36 28.27
C ASP A 1128 -15.65 5.17 26.74
N LYS A 1129 -16.14 6.19 26.00
CA LYS A 1129 -16.22 6.13 24.53
C LYS A 1129 -14.84 6.12 23.89
N LEU A 1130 -14.81 5.61 22.66
CA LEU A 1130 -13.59 5.38 21.91
C LEU A 1130 -12.91 6.70 21.54
N LEU A 1131 -11.61 6.81 21.86
CA LEU A 1131 -10.73 7.91 21.44
C LEU A 1131 -9.51 7.33 20.72
N LEU A 1132 -9.46 7.52 19.40
CA LEU A 1132 -8.37 7.04 18.54
C LEU A 1132 -7.56 8.20 17.95
N LEU A 1133 -6.25 8.04 17.92
CA LEU A 1133 -5.34 8.84 17.09
C LEU A 1133 -4.60 7.90 16.15
N LYS A 1134 -4.70 8.17 14.84
CA LYS A 1134 -3.92 7.48 13.80
C LYS A 1134 -3.03 8.49 13.07
N THR A 1135 -1.73 8.30 13.16
CA THR A 1135 -0.71 9.15 12.53
C THR A 1135 0.00 8.40 11.41
N SER A 1136 -0.06 8.91 10.19
CA SER A 1136 0.80 8.41 9.10
C SER A 1136 2.21 8.98 9.23
N PHE A 1137 3.25 8.14 9.24
CA PHE A 1137 4.64 8.59 9.39
C PHE A 1137 5.32 9.03 8.08
N SER A 1138 4.65 8.85 6.94
CA SER A 1138 5.15 9.21 5.61
C SER A 1138 4.32 10.28 4.90
N ASN A 1139 3.05 10.43 5.25
CA ASN A 1139 2.14 11.35 4.56
C ASN A 1139 2.16 12.76 5.19
N GLY A 1140 1.82 13.77 4.38
CA GLY A 1140 1.42 15.10 4.85
C GLY A 1140 -0.08 15.33 4.77
N HIS A 1141 -0.49 16.58 4.55
CA HIS A 1141 -1.88 17.05 4.67
C HIS A 1141 -2.89 16.29 3.79
N GLY A 1142 -2.48 15.91 2.58
CA GLY A 1142 -3.34 15.24 1.59
C GLY A 1142 -3.50 13.72 1.78
N GLY A 1143 -2.81 13.11 2.76
CA GLY A 1143 -2.76 11.67 2.92
C GLY A 1143 -1.80 10.97 1.94
N GLY A 1144 -2.04 9.69 1.66
CA GLY A 1144 -1.18 8.91 0.75
C GLY A 1144 -1.28 9.39 -0.70
N SER A 1145 -0.15 9.43 -1.42
CA SER A 1145 -0.07 10.03 -2.76
C SER A 1145 -0.62 9.18 -3.91
N GLY A 1146 -0.75 7.86 -3.72
CA GLY A 1146 -1.30 6.95 -4.72
C GLY A 1146 -2.83 7.02 -4.83
N ARG A 1147 -3.38 6.86 -6.03
CA ARG A 1147 -4.84 6.98 -6.27
C ARG A 1147 -5.70 5.97 -5.50
N TYR A 1148 -5.12 4.86 -5.04
CA TYR A 1148 -5.81 3.86 -4.23
C TYR A 1148 -5.75 4.14 -2.72
N ALA A 1149 -4.75 4.89 -2.25
CA ALA A 1149 -4.51 5.14 -0.83
C ALA A 1149 -5.73 5.75 -0.13
N ARG A 1150 -6.36 6.76 -0.74
CA ARG A 1150 -7.57 7.41 -0.20
C ARG A 1150 -8.74 6.44 0.00
N TYR A 1151 -8.91 5.45 -0.87
CA TYR A 1151 -9.97 4.45 -0.69
C TYR A 1151 -9.68 3.51 0.48
N ARG A 1152 -8.40 3.24 0.79
CA ARG A 1152 -8.01 2.48 1.99
C ARG A 1152 -8.36 3.25 3.25
N ASP A 1153 -8.03 4.54 3.29
CA ASP A 1153 -8.35 5.42 4.42
C ASP A 1153 -9.87 5.56 4.61
N ASN A 1154 -10.63 5.74 3.53
CA ASN A 1154 -12.09 5.77 3.58
C ASN A 1154 -12.67 4.44 4.09
N ALA A 1155 -12.15 3.30 3.63
CA ALA A 1155 -12.62 2.00 4.09
C ALA A 1155 -12.33 1.75 5.57
N TYR A 1156 -11.19 2.24 6.07
CA TYR A 1156 -10.84 2.24 7.49
C TYR A 1156 -11.86 3.06 8.30
N GLN A 1157 -12.14 4.30 7.88
CA GLN A 1157 -13.10 5.18 8.56
C GLN A 1157 -14.53 4.61 8.53
N LEU A 1158 -15.00 4.14 7.38
CA LEU A 1158 -16.33 3.57 7.22
C LEU A 1158 -16.53 2.31 8.07
N ALA A 1159 -15.51 1.45 8.16
CA ALA A 1159 -15.57 0.26 9.01
C ALA A 1159 -15.75 0.64 10.50
N LEU A 1160 -15.06 1.70 10.96
CA LEU A 1160 -15.21 2.22 12.31
C LEU A 1160 -16.60 2.84 12.53
N ILE A 1161 -17.08 3.66 11.59
CA ILE A 1161 -18.41 4.27 11.64
C ILE A 1161 -19.48 3.20 11.83
N TYR A 1162 -19.44 2.14 11.03
CA TYR A 1162 -20.43 1.07 11.08
C TYR A 1162 -20.35 0.21 12.34
N GLU A 1163 -19.15 -0.03 12.86
CA GLU A 1163 -18.99 -0.74 14.14
C GLU A 1163 -19.53 0.09 15.30
N LEU A 1164 -19.21 1.39 15.36
CA LEU A 1164 -19.65 2.28 16.44
C LEU A 1164 -21.17 2.53 16.42
N ASP A 1165 -21.78 2.69 15.24
CA ASP A 1165 -23.25 2.77 15.12
C ASP A 1165 -23.94 1.46 15.56
N LYS A 1166 -23.33 0.31 15.26
CA LYS A 1166 -23.84 -1.00 15.69
C LYS A 1166 -23.78 -1.17 17.21
N LEU A 1167 -22.70 -0.73 17.85
CA LEU A 1167 -22.56 -0.80 19.32
C LEU A 1167 -23.57 0.14 20.01
N ALA A 1168 -23.69 1.39 19.55
CA ALA A 1168 -24.61 2.36 20.12
C ALA A 1168 -26.08 1.92 20.08
N ARG A 1169 -26.47 1.08 19.12
CA ARG A 1169 -27.84 0.52 19.04
C ARG A 1169 -28.10 -0.56 20.09
N LYS A 1170 -27.10 -1.39 20.37
CA LYS A 1170 -27.21 -2.44 21.38
C LYS A 1170 -27.36 -1.89 22.80
N ASP A 1171 -26.76 -0.73 23.07
CA ASP A 1171 -26.85 -0.09 24.39
C ASP A 1171 -28.19 0.64 24.62
N ASN A 1172 -28.99 0.83 23.56
CA ASN A 1172 -30.30 1.49 23.58
C ASN A 1172 -31.49 0.51 23.45
N GLU A 1173 -31.22 -0.78 23.26
CA GLU A 1173 -32.18 -1.90 23.32
C GLU A 1173 -32.06 -2.59 24.68
#